data_AF-A0A2E8A7N3-F1
#
_entry.id   AF-A0A2E8A7N3-F1
#
_cell.length_a   1.000
_cell.length_b   1.000
_cell.length_c   1.000
_cell.angle_alpha   90.00
_cell.angle_beta   90.00
_cell.angle_gamma   90.00
#
_symmetry.space_group_name_H-M   'P 1'
#
loop_
_entity.id
_entity.type
_entity.pdbx_description
1 polymer ?
#
loop_
_entity_poly.entity_id
_entity_poly.type
_entity_poly.pdbx_seq_one_letter_code
_entity_poly.pdbx_strand_id
1 'polypeptide(L)'
;MSFATDKWFKHIRQEILTEGLNDIGLPQELVDIIRSNMPSASEKGRVWIGNAFKDTNSYKITEGGIELTSSANFLSDKTEYEEKFLPFFQNKGFNILKDLFDSLEEEKFSVILKRRKSFVKSAKKMGKSQDHVNRILSFLDSHLATSLTTFLYYVESTLLTLNQDPNNYKVANLFDKIVYIPYIDPDTGEKKTKKKYLYDSISDFPPSEWELVEQKASIYQESLDKEDQIIQTFDDGSYWYDLESSYCEIESERMGHCGNDDDGTLYSLRKRDKESGAVSKSFVTIAYSENENTIFQIKGRFNTCPPESLWNHIADFIRNMGARYLRESGQHSEEQEKFEEFGEWLAGETGIIFEGSLEKRIQNMTDECEGYEQSFRETHGEHTSFRSVSIEDDTEWGGDTNTVRWSQGDIDFIVVQMPFELEDKYLSFFEEDLSGDYADDLLEIIESNDGTNITGYYGTRPDFSFIKANSLGEATEKWLTYGARSGVGEIIAAGSSTFLVLSDLTTAISDATDDLSTEDASDYNDFLRTIETFIDEVEGSGDEIKSFLIENEVIPKPSIISYREKVEENFNNFVISTLKKQSQYQFIIGSSAILFYTTQEEMQTIRRINVFSRNNGFYKNAGGYYYSEEFKTKILQELAKKEGEAIEFAKRQMKLNFGEKYEQKIDSLWEKFSLSGGYVGPQESSLKNNMFVGISAYSGDSDDRKQKLKQDYFTYTMKFDVNESTLSFYGPLIEYYDNNFDLIVGAFNKVVKEYIKEAAMKHREETQQSDALPIQEARANPLDVRLYEIDFVMSYPLAQGFEITDIHNIIRAIPNVTTVRTIGTKRRTQGNRSISLQRLKFALQGQKSRKEWVKQILVPQIRKISSSIRLHRVEPADLVSSSKQRLEELYYQTSMRQSPGRTTPVPTIQSLIDDWVEGGVMYDAPTNINLTRYSVMMPVEDLKHLCGREARKHGHHFDAGYEYFIQNGPRDPIYLAIGKNGRAKITGNEDDLRYAIKAGVEEVPVFISYQRQI
;
A
#
# COMPACT_ATOMS: atom_id res chain seq x y z
N MET A 1 99.42 -47.36 1.10
CA MET A 1 99.03 -46.27 2.03
C MET A 1 98.34 -45.19 1.19
N SER A 2 97.17 -45.45 0.59
CA SER A 2 95.81 -45.64 1.12
C SER A 2 95.06 -44.32 1.26
N PHE A 3 94.29 -43.98 0.20
CA PHE A 3 92.96 -43.35 0.08
C PHE A 3 92.45 -42.33 1.13
N ALA A 4 92.85 -42.42 2.39
CA ALA A 4 92.53 -41.49 3.47
C ALA A 4 93.35 -40.18 3.40
N THR A 5 94.61 -40.22 2.96
CA THR A 5 95.46 -39.02 2.88
C THR A 5 95.01 -38.07 1.77
N ASP A 6 94.61 -38.57 0.60
CA ASP A 6 94.11 -37.72 -0.50
C ASP A 6 92.76 -37.08 -0.17
N LYS A 7 91.86 -37.79 0.53
CA LYS A 7 90.60 -37.20 1.01
C LYS A 7 90.84 -36.16 2.09
N TRP A 8 91.82 -36.35 2.98
CA TRP A 8 92.20 -35.37 3.99
C TRP A 8 92.81 -34.10 3.38
N PHE A 9 93.70 -34.23 2.39
CA PHE A 9 94.26 -33.09 1.65
C PHE A 9 93.27 -32.43 0.68
N LYS A 10 92.23 -33.15 0.22
CA LYS A 10 91.13 -32.60 -0.57
C LYS A 10 90.13 -31.85 0.32
N HIS A 11 89.84 -32.36 1.52
CA HIS A 11 89.02 -31.71 2.53
C HIS A 11 89.69 -30.43 3.06
N ILE A 12 90.99 -30.48 3.37
CA ILE A 12 91.78 -29.29 3.73
C ILE A 12 91.84 -28.26 2.60
N ARG A 13 91.93 -28.69 1.32
CA ARG A 13 91.87 -27.79 0.15
C ARG A 13 90.48 -27.21 -0.14
N GLN A 14 89.40 -27.83 0.34
CA GLN A 14 88.02 -27.38 0.14
C GLN A 14 87.51 -26.48 1.29
N GLU A 15 88.00 -26.71 2.51
CA GLU A 15 87.65 -25.93 3.70
C GLU A 15 88.53 -24.68 3.83
N ILE A 16 89.83 -24.75 3.48
CA ILE A 16 90.77 -23.63 3.54
C ILE A 16 91.00 -23.10 2.12
N LEU A 17 90.45 -21.92 1.80
CA LEU A 17 90.90 -21.16 0.63
C LEU A 17 92.40 -20.88 0.79
N THR A 18 93.23 -21.38 -0.11
CA THR A 18 94.62 -20.92 -0.27
C THR A 18 94.75 -19.77 -1.27
N GLU A 19 93.66 -19.36 -1.93
CA GLU A 19 93.62 -18.27 -2.90
C GLU A 19 92.55 -17.25 -2.49
N GLY A 20 92.95 -16.03 -2.11
CA GLY A 20 92.04 -14.92 -1.86
C GLY A 20 91.64 -14.22 -3.17
N LEU A 21 90.77 -13.21 -3.10
CA LEU A 21 90.38 -12.43 -4.28
C LEU A 21 91.58 -11.81 -5.03
N ASN A 22 92.69 -11.57 -4.33
CA ASN A 22 93.95 -11.11 -4.92
C ASN A 22 94.61 -12.13 -5.86
N ASP A 23 94.35 -13.42 -5.66
CA ASP A 23 95.10 -14.51 -6.32
C ASP A 23 94.48 -14.90 -7.68
N ILE A 24 93.24 -14.47 -7.96
CA ILE A 24 92.56 -14.77 -9.23
C ILE A 24 92.98 -13.89 -10.41
N GLY A 25 94.00 -13.04 -10.22
CA GLY A 25 94.69 -12.31 -11.28
C GLY A 25 94.04 -11.00 -11.74
N LEU A 26 93.14 -10.44 -10.92
CA LEU A 26 92.56 -9.10 -11.09
C LEU A 26 93.58 -8.00 -10.73
N PRO A 27 93.51 -6.79 -11.35
CA PRO A 27 94.21 -5.60 -10.87
C PRO A 27 93.74 -5.22 -9.46
N GLN A 28 94.63 -4.64 -8.65
CA GLN A 28 94.33 -4.29 -7.25
C GLN A 28 93.09 -3.39 -7.10
N GLU A 29 92.93 -2.42 -8.01
CA GLU A 29 91.77 -1.52 -8.03
C GLU A 29 90.43 -2.28 -8.16
N LEU A 30 90.38 -3.33 -8.98
CA LEU A 30 89.18 -4.15 -9.14
C LEU A 30 88.89 -5.00 -7.91
N VAL A 31 89.94 -5.50 -7.25
CA VAL A 31 89.81 -6.22 -5.98
C VAL A 31 89.19 -5.30 -4.92
N ASP A 32 89.67 -4.06 -4.85
CA ASP A 32 89.21 -3.08 -3.87
C ASP A 32 87.72 -2.69 -4.11
N ILE A 33 87.31 -2.56 -5.38
CA ILE A 33 85.90 -2.33 -5.76
C ILE A 33 85.00 -3.48 -5.27
N ILE A 34 85.36 -4.74 -5.54
CA ILE A 34 84.56 -5.90 -5.10
C ILE A 34 84.46 -5.93 -3.57
N ARG A 35 85.57 -5.69 -2.86
CA ARG A 35 85.59 -5.69 -1.39
C ARG A 35 84.73 -4.59 -0.79
N SER A 36 84.74 -3.40 -1.39
CA SER A 36 83.91 -2.28 -0.93
C SER A 36 82.42 -2.54 -1.11
N ASN A 37 82.01 -3.21 -2.20
CA ASN A 37 80.62 -3.57 -2.45
C ASN A 37 80.17 -4.83 -1.67
N MET A 38 81.13 -5.62 -1.18
CA MET A 38 80.87 -6.86 -0.43
C MET A 38 81.57 -6.89 0.94
N PRO A 39 81.29 -5.94 1.85
CA PRO A 39 82.01 -5.82 3.11
C PRO A 39 81.77 -6.99 4.08
N SER A 40 80.56 -7.56 4.06
CA SER A 40 80.13 -8.61 4.99
C SER A 40 80.20 -10.02 4.39
N ALA A 41 80.34 -10.15 3.07
CA ALA A 41 80.47 -11.44 2.40
C ALA A 41 81.77 -12.18 2.77
N SER A 42 81.72 -13.51 2.73
CA SER A 42 82.92 -14.33 2.88
C SER A 42 83.89 -14.18 1.72
N GLU A 43 85.17 -14.47 1.94
CA GLU A 43 86.19 -14.42 0.89
C GLU A 43 85.85 -15.38 -0.27
N LYS A 44 85.15 -16.50 -0.01
CA LYS A 44 84.62 -17.40 -1.04
C LYS A 44 83.58 -16.71 -1.94
N GLY A 45 82.65 -15.96 -1.35
CA GLY A 45 81.64 -15.19 -2.11
C GLY A 45 82.28 -14.10 -2.97
N ARG A 46 83.27 -13.38 -2.45
CA ARG A 46 84.02 -12.37 -3.22
C ARG A 46 84.80 -12.97 -4.39
N VAL A 47 85.47 -14.10 -4.17
CA VAL A 47 86.20 -14.83 -5.23
C VAL A 47 85.24 -15.30 -6.32
N TRP A 48 84.03 -15.75 -5.96
CA TRP A 48 82.99 -16.13 -6.91
C TRP A 48 82.59 -14.96 -7.82
N ILE A 49 82.26 -13.79 -7.24
CA ILE A 49 81.95 -12.57 -7.99
C ILE A 49 83.09 -12.14 -8.91
N GLY A 50 84.34 -12.22 -8.42
CA GLY A 50 85.51 -11.89 -9.24
C GLY A 50 85.73 -12.82 -10.43
N ASN A 51 85.43 -14.11 -10.29
CA ASN A 51 85.48 -15.06 -11.41
C ASN A 51 84.30 -14.88 -12.38
N ALA A 52 83.09 -14.62 -11.88
CA ALA A 52 81.92 -14.31 -12.70
C ALA A 52 82.18 -13.07 -13.59
N PHE A 53 82.75 -12.01 -13.03
CA PHE A 53 83.17 -10.84 -13.80
C PHE A 53 84.18 -11.21 -14.89
N LYS A 54 85.23 -11.97 -14.55
CA LYS A 54 86.25 -12.43 -15.51
C LYS A 54 85.69 -13.26 -16.65
N ASP A 55 84.64 -14.03 -16.40
CA ASP A 55 84.02 -14.88 -17.41
C ASP A 55 83.00 -14.17 -18.28
N THR A 56 82.61 -12.94 -17.92
CA THR A 56 81.66 -12.12 -18.68
C THR A 56 82.30 -11.51 -19.92
N ASN A 57 81.55 -11.49 -21.03
CA ASN A 57 81.95 -10.82 -22.25
C ASN A 57 81.82 -9.30 -22.09
N SER A 58 82.86 -8.57 -22.47
CA SER A 58 82.91 -7.10 -22.38
C SER A 58 81.73 -6.40 -23.05
N TYR A 59 81.36 -6.81 -24.26
CA TYR A 59 80.25 -6.22 -25.03
C TYR A 59 78.87 -6.34 -24.36
N LYS A 60 78.67 -7.33 -23.46
CA LYS A 60 77.36 -7.56 -22.80
C LYS A 60 77.06 -6.55 -21.70
N ILE A 61 78.08 -5.91 -21.13
CA ILE A 61 77.93 -4.98 -20.01
C ILE A 61 77.81 -3.53 -20.50
N THR A 62 78.32 -3.26 -21.70
CA THR A 62 78.27 -1.95 -22.35
C THR A 62 77.11 -1.92 -23.36
N GLU A 63 75.85 -1.90 -22.89
CA GLU A 63 74.72 -1.61 -23.76
C GLU A 63 74.92 -0.25 -24.44
N GLY A 64 74.97 -0.25 -25.77
CA GLY A 64 75.47 0.88 -26.55
C GLY A 64 76.99 0.89 -26.49
N GLY A 65 77.60 0.01 -27.29
CA GLY A 65 79.04 -0.20 -27.34
C GLY A 65 79.78 1.11 -27.15
N ILE A 66 80.80 1.11 -26.29
CA ILE A 66 81.73 2.23 -26.22
C ILE A 66 82.22 2.41 -27.65
N GLU A 67 81.63 3.39 -28.30
CA GLU A 67 81.98 3.80 -29.61
C GLU A 67 83.48 4.06 -29.45
N LEU A 68 84.32 3.29 -30.15
CA LEU A 68 85.77 3.46 -30.23
C LEU A 68 86.18 4.94 -30.38
N THR A 69 85.25 5.79 -30.82
CA THR A 69 85.23 7.25 -30.73
C THR A 69 85.72 7.81 -29.38
N SER A 70 85.41 7.18 -28.23
CA SER A 70 85.92 7.61 -26.92
C SER A 70 87.37 7.18 -26.67
N SER A 71 87.75 6.00 -27.19
CA SER A 71 89.12 5.48 -27.17
C SER A 71 90.06 6.28 -28.06
N ALA A 72 89.56 6.77 -29.20
CA ALA A 72 90.24 7.69 -30.10
C ALA A 72 90.41 9.07 -29.45
N ASN A 73 89.35 9.62 -28.84
CA ASN A 73 89.39 10.94 -28.20
C ASN A 73 90.38 11.04 -27.02
N PHE A 74 90.67 9.93 -26.32
CA PHE A 74 91.62 9.93 -25.20
C PHE A 74 93.10 9.89 -25.65
N LEU A 75 93.40 9.36 -26.83
CA LEU A 75 94.78 9.18 -27.29
C LEU A 75 95.28 10.31 -28.19
N SER A 76 94.46 10.87 -29.09
CA SER A 76 94.67 12.09 -29.91
C SER A 76 93.69 12.08 -31.11
N ASP A 77 93.65 13.15 -31.92
CA ASP A 77 93.01 13.19 -33.25
C ASP A 77 93.12 11.84 -33.99
N LYS A 78 92.02 11.35 -34.58
CA LYS A 78 91.94 10.03 -35.25
C LYS A 78 93.08 9.83 -36.24
N THR A 79 93.46 10.90 -36.95
CA THR A 79 94.60 10.89 -37.88
C THR A 79 95.94 10.72 -37.16
N GLU A 80 96.14 11.34 -35.99
CA GLU A 80 97.37 11.16 -35.19
C GLU A 80 97.47 9.76 -34.56
N TYR A 81 96.34 9.18 -34.15
CA TYR A 81 96.28 7.81 -33.66
C TYR A 81 96.67 6.80 -34.77
N GLU A 82 96.08 6.91 -35.96
CA GLU A 82 96.32 5.98 -37.07
C GLU A 82 97.70 6.17 -37.72
N GLU A 83 98.18 7.41 -37.88
CA GLU A 83 99.43 7.70 -38.59
C GLU A 83 100.68 7.69 -37.70
N LYS A 84 100.57 8.03 -36.41
CA LYS A 84 101.73 8.10 -35.50
C LYS A 84 101.71 7.07 -34.38
N PHE A 85 100.55 6.89 -33.73
CA PHE A 85 100.48 6.11 -32.50
C PHE A 85 100.38 4.59 -32.77
N LEU A 86 99.59 4.18 -33.76
CA LEU A 86 99.43 2.77 -34.14
C LEU A 86 100.74 2.16 -34.70
N PRO A 87 101.50 2.83 -35.61
CA PRO A 87 102.80 2.32 -36.06
C PRO A 87 103.84 2.21 -34.95
N PHE A 88 103.74 3.03 -33.89
CA PHE A 88 104.65 2.97 -32.75
C PHE A 88 104.63 1.61 -32.04
N PHE A 89 103.51 0.88 -32.08
CA PHE A 89 103.33 -0.45 -31.48
C PHE A 89 103.39 -1.60 -32.51
N GLN A 90 103.76 -1.32 -33.76
CA GLN A 90 103.93 -2.31 -34.82
C GLN A 90 105.29 -3.02 -34.71
N ASN A 91 105.32 -4.34 -34.88
CA ASN A 91 106.56 -5.11 -35.01
C ASN A 91 106.35 -6.35 -35.91
N LYS A 92 107.14 -6.46 -36.99
CA LYS A 92 107.11 -7.61 -37.93
C LYS A 92 105.70 -8.02 -38.39
N GLY A 93 104.85 -7.04 -38.69
CA GLY A 93 103.48 -7.28 -39.18
C GLY A 93 102.41 -7.45 -38.10
N PHE A 94 102.78 -7.52 -36.81
CA PHE A 94 101.85 -7.62 -35.68
C PHE A 94 101.78 -6.31 -34.88
N ASN A 95 100.59 -5.89 -34.47
CA ASN A 95 100.38 -4.69 -33.66
C ASN A 95 99.88 -5.06 -32.27
N ILE A 96 100.73 -4.84 -31.24
CA ILE A 96 100.38 -5.25 -29.87
C ILE A 96 99.32 -4.35 -29.23
N LEU A 97 99.13 -3.12 -29.73
CA LEU A 97 98.11 -2.20 -29.24
C LEU A 97 96.75 -2.52 -29.87
N LYS A 98 96.74 -2.79 -31.19
CA LYS A 98 95.54 -3.26 -31.88
C LYS A 98 95.03 -4.57 -31.28
N ASP A 99 95.92 -5.54 -31.04
CA ASP A 99 95.55 -6.82 -30.42
C ASP A 99 94.95 -6.66 -29.01
N LEU A 100 95.37 -5.63 -28.27
CA LEU A 100 94.78 -5.31 -26.97
C LEU A 100 93.39 -4.67 -27.13
N PHE A 101 93.23 -3.71 -28.03
CA PHE A 101 91.95 -3.02 -28.24
C PHE A 101 90.90 -3.89 -28.92
N ASP A 102 91.28 -4.72 -29.90
CA ASP A 102 90.38 -5.70 -30.53
C ASP A 102 89.77 -6.64 -29.48
N SER A 103 90.49 -6.93 -28.38
CA SER A 103 89.93 -7.74 -27.28
C SER A 103 88.89 -7.04 -26.42
N LEU A 104 88.77 -5.72 -26.49
CA LEU A 104 87.73 -4.98 -25.77
C LEU A 104 86.37 -5.06 -26.46
N GLU A 105 86.33 -5.45 -27.74
CA GLU A 105 85.09 -5.42 -28.53
C GLU A 105 84.25 -6.68 -28.38
N GLU A 106 84.86 -7.87 -28.24
CA GLU A 106 84.08 -9.13 -28.25
C GLU A 106 84.57 -10.22 -27.30
N GLU A 107 85.59 -9.96 -26.47
CA GLU A 107 86.18 -11.01 -25.63
C GLU A 107 85.77 -10.93 -24.15
N LYS A 108 85.97 -12.05 -23.45
CA LYS A 108 85.81 -12.14 -21.99
C LYS A 108 86.83 -11.25 -21.26
N PHE A 109 86.45 -10.71 -20.10
CA PHE A 109 87.37 -9.95 -19.25
C PHE A 109 88.62 -10.73 -18.86
N SER A 110 88.54 -12.05 -18.70
CA SER A 110 89.70 -12.93 -18.48
C SER A 110 90.73 -12.88 -19.63
N VAL A 111 90.26 -12.79 -20.88
CA VAL A 111 91.10 -12.63 -22.07
C VAL A 111 91.70 -11.22 -22.09
N ILE A 112 90.90 -10.19 -21.85
CA ILE A 112 91.35 -8.79 -21.79
C ILE A 112 92.47 -8.63 -20.74
N LEU A 113 92.29 -9.18 -19.54
CA LEU A 113 93.29 -9.16 -18.47
C LEU A 113 94.59 -9.89 -18.86
N LYS A 114 94.48 -10.98 -19.63
CA LYS A 114 95.64 -11.69 -20.17
C LYS A 114 96.34 -10.88 -21.26
N ARG A 115 95.59 -10.23 -22.17
CA ARG A 115 96.14 -9.36 -23.22
C ARG A 115 96.79 -8.11 -22.63
N ARG A 116 96.22 -7.52 -21.58
CA ARG A 116 96.86 -6.46 -20.76
C ARG A 116 98.25 -6.86 -20.30
N LYS A 117 98.37 -8.03 -19.65
CA LYS A 117 99.67 -8.56 -19.17
C LYS A 117 100.65 -8.80 -20.34
N SER A 118 100.17 -9.34 -21.46
CA SER A 118 100.96 -9.56 -22.67
C SER A 118 101.44 -8.26 -23.32
N PHE A 119 100.59 -7.22 -23.34
CA PHE A 119 100.92 -5.89 -23.85
C PHE A 119 102.06 -5.26 -23.06
N VAL A 120 101.98 -5.25 -21.72
CA VAL A 120 103.05 -4.71 -20.85
C VAL A 120 104.38 -5.43 -21.11
N LYS A 121 104.35 -6.76 -21.16
CA LYS A 121 105.56 -7.58 -21.39
C LYS A 121 106.17 -7.29 -22.77
N SER A 122 105.33 -7.16 -23.80
CA SER A 122 105.76 -6.93 -25.17
C SER A 122 106.29 -5.51 -25.38
N ALA A 123 105.62 -4.50 -24.83
CA ALA A 123 106.06 -3.12 -24.87
C ALA A 123 107.42 -2.94 -24.18
N LYS A 124 107.63 -3.58 -23.02
CA LYS A 124 108.92 -3.61 -22.33
C LYS A 124 110.02 -4.26 -23.17
N LYS A 125 109.74 -5.41 -23.78
CA LYS A 125 110.70 -6.11 -24.66
C LYS A 125 111.07 -5.28 -25.90
N MET A 126 110.15 -4.45 -26.36
CA MET A 126 110.34 -3.55 -27.51
C MET A 126 111.00 -2.22 -27.14
N GLY A 127 111.36 -2.00 -25.87
CA GLY A 127 112.01 -0.76 -25.41
C GLY A 127 111.13 0.48 -25.55
N LYS A 128 109.80 0.33 -25.49
CA LYS A 128 108.86 1.45 -25.66
C LYS A 128 108.86 2.37 -24.43
N SER A 129 108.57 3.66 -24.65
CA SER A 129 108.50 4.66 -23.58
C SER A 129 107.48 4.24 -22.52
N GLN A 130 107.91 4.24 -21.25
CA GLN A 130 107.06 3.84 -20.13
C GLN A 130 105.86 4.79 -19.97
N ASP A 131 106.01 6.07 -20.31
CA ASP A 131 104.92 7.06 -20.22
C ASP A 131 103.77 6.73 -21.18
N HIS A 132 104.08 6.34 -22.43
CA HIS A 132 103.06 5.94 -23.39
C HIS A 132 102.37 4.62 -23.00
N VAL A 133 103.14 3.66 -22.44
CA VAL A 133 102.58 2.41 -21.93
C VAL A 133 101.65 2.69 -20.75
N ASN A 134 102.04 3.55 -19.81
CA ASN A 134 101.23 3.92 -18.64
C ASN A 134 99.93 4.61 -19.03
N ARG A 135 99.93 5.49 -20.05
CA ARG A 135 98.71 6.16 -20.54
C ARG A 135 97.69 5.15 -21.09
N ILE A 136 98.15 4.13 -21.81
CA ILE A 136 97.29 3.06 -22.35
C ILE A 136 96.76 2.18 -21.20
N LEU A 137 97.61 1.84 -20.24
CA LEU A 137 97.18 1.07 -19.07
C LEU A 137 96.16 1.82 -18.21
N SER A 138 96.33 3.13 -18.00
CA SER A 138 95.37 3.94 -17.26
C SER A 138 94.00 3.98 -17.92
N PHE A 139 93.94 4.09 -19.25
CA PHE A 139 92.68 4.00 -20.00
C PHE A 139 92.02 2.62 -19.81
N LEU A 140 92.80 1.54 -19.97
CA LEU A 140 92.30 0.19 -19.84
C LEU A 140 91.84 -0.13 -18.42
N ASP A 141 92.58 0.31 -17.40
CA ASP A 141 92.24 0.10 -16.00
C ASP A 141 90.95 0.86 -15.64
N SER A 142 90.78 2.09 -16.13
CA SER A 142 89.52 2.85 -16.00
C SER A 142 88.35 2.13 -16.68
N HIS A 143 88.55 1.59 -17.88
CA HIS A 143 87.51 0.82 -18.57
C HIS A 143 87.12 -0.43 -17.78
N LEU A 144 88.10 -1.21 -17.30
CA LEU A 144 87.85 -2.39 -16.48
C LEU A 144 87.12 -2.06 -15.17
N ALA A 145 87.46 -0.94 -14.51
CA ALA A 145 86.81 -0.49 -13.28
C ALA A 145 85.35 -0.08 -13.51
N THR A 146 85.08 0.67 -14.58
CA THR A 146 83.71 1.04 -14.98
C THR A 146 82.90 -0.22 -15.31
N SER A 147 83.44 -1.13 -16.13
CA SER A 147 82.75 -2.37 -16.48
C SER A 147 82.46 -3.26 -15.27
N LEU A 148 83.37 -3.32 -14.29
CA LEU A 148 83.12 -4.05 -13.05
C LEU A 148 82.01 -3.39 -12.22
N THR A 149 81.99 -2.06 -12.13
CA THR A 149 80.94 -1.35 -11.40
C THR A 149 79.57 -1.59 -12.03
N THR A 150 79.49 -1.53 -13.36
CA THR A 150 78.26 -1.85 -14.09
C THR A 150 77.87 -3.33 -13.94
N PHE A 151 78.83 -4.25 -13.97
CA PHE A 151 78.57 -5.67 -13.70
C PHE A 151 77.93 -5.86 -12.32
N LEU A 152 78.50 -5.25 -11.28
CA LEU A 152 78.02 -5.36 -9.91
C LEU A 152 76.60 -4.81 -9.75
N TYR A 153 76.24 -3.75 -10.48
CA TYR A 153 74.88 -3.23 -10.54
C TYR A 153 73.89 -4.26 -11.10
N TYR A 154 74.28 -5.01 -12.14
CA TYR A 154 73.41 -6.04 -12.72
C TYR A 154 73.24 -7.29 -11.87
N VAL A 155 74.08 -7.51 -10.86
CA VAL A 155 74.00 -8.67 -9.94
C VAL A 155 73.71 -8.24 -8.50
N GLU A 156 73.01 -7.12 -8.32
CA GLU A 156 72.77 -6.48 -7.01
C GLU A 156 72.11 -7.43 -5.99
N SER A 157 71.09 -8.18 -6.37
CA SER A 157 70.38 -9.12 -5.49
C SER A 157 71.30 -10.25 -5.02
N THR A 158 72.18 -10.71 -5.91
CA THR A 158 73.22 -11.68 -5.59
C THR A 158 74.23 -11.08 -4.58
N LEU A 159 74.62 -9.82 -4.74
CA LEU A 159 75.50 -9.13 -3.79
C LEU A 159 74.85 -8.96 -2.42
N LEU A 160 73.59 -8.52 -2.38
CA LEU A 160 72.79 -8.39 -1.17
C LEU A 160 72.71 -9.73 -0.43
N THR A 161 72.35 -10.80 -1.15
CA THR A 161 72.26 -12.15 -0.60
C THR A 161 73.59 -12.61 -0.01
N LEU A 162 74.72 -12.45 -0.74
CA LEU A 162 76.03 -12.86 -0.24
C LEU A 162 76.55 -11.99 0.92
N ASN A 163 76.07 -10.76 1.07
CA ASN A 163 76.43 -9.86 2.17
C ASN A 163 75.62 -10.11 3.45
N GLN A 164 74.42 -10.68 3.36
CA GLN A 164 73.55 -10.93 4.52
C GLN A 164 74.11 -11.96 5.50
N ASP A 165 74.65 -13.07 5.00
CA ASP A 165 75.31 -14.10 5.82
C ASP A 165 76.61 -14.54 5.14
N PRO A 166 77.75 -14.55 5.84
CA PRO A 166 79.01 -15.08 5.32
C PRO A 166 78.91 -16.54 4.82
N ASN A 167 77.95 -17.33 5.28
CA ASN A 167 77.63 -18.68 4.82
C ASN A 167 76.71 -18.71 3.59
N ASN A 168 76.16 -17.59 3.12
CA ASN A 168 75.33 -17.56 1.92
C ASN A 168 76.09 -17.93 0.64
N TYR A 169 77.44 -17.97 0.67
CA TYR A 169 78.19 -18.66 -0.39
C TYR A 169 77.87 -20.17 -0.46
N LYS A 170 77.44 -20.79 0.65
CA LYS A 170 76.87 -22.15 0.71
C LYS A 170 75.40 -22.15 0.33
N VAL A 171 74.69 -21.03 0.41
CA VAL A 171 73.37 -20.81 -0.19
C VAL A 171 73.46 -20.71 -1.73
N ALA A 172 74.66 -20.59 -2.30
CA ALA A 172 74.90 -20.97 -3.70
C ALA A 172 74.73 -22.50 -3.93
N ASN A 173 74.68 -23.32 -2.87
CA ASN A 173 74.17 -24.71 -2.91
C ASN A 173 72.63 -24.79 -2.75
N LEU A 174 71.90 -23.68 -2.58
CA LEU A 174 70.44 -23.66 -2.36
C LEU A 174 69.64 -23.70 -3.68
N PHE A 175 70.30 -23.83 -4.83
CA PHE A 175 69.66 -24.21 -6.10
C PHE A 175 69.58 -25.73 -6.27
N ASP A 176 69.48 -26.46 -5.16
CA ASP A 176 69.28 -27.91 -5.10
C ASP A 176 67.84 -28.28 -5.50
N LYS A 177 67.55 -28.18 -6.79
CA LYS A 177 66.55 -29.04 -7.44
C LYS A 177 67.19 -29.62 -8.71
N ILE A 178 67.12 -30.94 -8.83
CA ILE A 178 67.52 -31.69 -10.03
C ILE A 178 66.95 -30.99 -11.26
N VAL A 179 67.81 -30.49 -12.14
CA VAL A 179 67.37 -29.98 -13.45
C VAL A 179 67.37 -31.15 -14.43
N TYR A 180 66.19 -31.45 -14.98
CA TYR A 180 66.06 -32.32 -16.14
C TYR A 180 66.28 -31.46 -17.37
N ILE A 181 67.44 -31.60 -18.01
CA ILE A 181 67.72 -30.85 -19.24
C ILE A 181 67.15 -31.64 -20.41
N PRO A 182 66.15 -31.11 -21.15
CA PRO A 182 65.71 -31.73 -22.38
C PRO A 182 66.80 -31.54 -23.44
N TYR A 183 67.20 -32.63 -24.09
CA TYR A 183 68.05 -32.61 -25.25
C TYR A 183 67.41 -33.46 -26.35
N ILE A 184 67.68 -33.11 -27.60
CA ILE A 184 67.29 -33.93 -28.74
C ILE A 184 68.39 -34.95 -28.93
N ASP A 185 68.05 -36.24 -28.81
CA ASP A 185 68.98 -37.32 -29.06
C ASP A 185 69.45 -37.23 -30.52
N PRO A 186 70.74 -36.98 -30.77
CA PRO A 186 71.23 -36.71 -32.12
C PRO A 186 71.12 -37.93 -33.04
N ASP A 187 71.00 -39.14 -32.48
CA ASP A 187 70.88 -40.38 -33.25
C ASP A 187 69.42 -40.75 -33.55
N THR A 188 68.46 -40.32 -32.71
CA THR A 188 67.04 -40.71 -32.86
C THR A 188 66.06 -39.56 -33.09
N GLY A 189 66.47 -38.30 -32.88
CA GLY A 189 65.62 -37.12 -33.03
C GLY A 189 64.55 -36.95 -31.95
N GLU A 190 64.48 -37.84 -30.96
CA GLU A 190 63.52 -37.77 -29.86
C GLU A 190 63.99 -36.80 -28.78
N LYS A 191 63.05 -36.06 -28.19
CA LYS A 191 63.30 -35.27 -26.98
C LYS A 191 63.46 -36.23 -25.80
N LYS A 192 64.66 -36.27 -25.22
CA LYS A 192 64.98 -37.01 -24.00
C LYS A 192 65.41 -36.05 -22.89
N THR A 193 65.26 -36.46 -21.63
CA THR A 193 65.71 -35.68 -20.46
C THR A 193 66.91 -36.35 -19.79
N LYS A 194 67.96 -35.58 -19.51
CA LYS A 194 69.14 -36.06 -18.78
C LYS A 194 69.13 -35.50 -17.35
N LYS A 195 69.32 -36.37 -16.37
CA LYS A 195 69.46 -36.03 -14.95
C LYS A 195 70.92 -35.66 -14.66
N LYS A 196 71.19 -34.47 -14.11
CA LYS A 196 72.54 -34.05 -13.74
C LYS A 196 72.53 -33.27 -12.41
N TYR A 197 73.49 -33.55 -11.53
CA TYR A 197 73.72 -32.78 -10.30
C TYR A 197 74.67 -31.62 -10.61
N LEU A 198 74.35 -30.42 -10.14
CA LEU A 198 75.11 -29.20 -10.45
C LEU A 198 76.52 -29.21 -9.83
N TYR A 199 76.73 -29.91 -8.71
CA TYR A 199 78.01 -29.99 -8.01
C TYR A 199 79.14 -30.64 -8.83
N ASP A 200 78.81 -31.53 -9.77
CA ASP A 200 79.81 -32.17 -10.65
C ASP A 200 80.29 -31.26 -11.79
N SER A 201 79.80 -30.01 -11.88
CA SER A 201 80.00 -29.11 -13.03
C SER A 201 80.50 -27.69 -12.71
N ILE A 202 80.86 -27.39 -11.45
CA ILE A 202 81.25 -26.03 -11.02
C ILE A 202 82.58 -25.54 -11.64
N SER A 203 83.32 -26.39 -12.36
CA SER A 203 84.57 -25.97 -13.03
C SER A 203 84.39 -25.25 -14.37
N ASP A 204 83.22 -25.29 -15.00
CA ASP A 204 83.11 -24.87 -16.41
C ASP A 204 81.71 -24.34 -16.79
N PHE A 205 81.36 -23.06 -16.59
CA PHE A 205 80.15 -22.49 -17.24
C PHE A 205 80.21 -20.98 -17.66
N PRO A 206 79.54 -20.56 -18.77
CA PRO A 206 79.68 -19.24 -19.44
C PRO A 206 78.52 -18.22 -19.20
N PRO A 207 78.57 -17.01 -19.82
CA PRO A 207 77.78 -15.78 -19.53
C PRO A 207 76.25 -15.72 -19.70
N SER A 208 75.49 -16.81 -19.70
CA SER A 208 74.03 -16.78 -19.93
C SER A 208 73.17 -17.22 -18.73
N GLU A 209 73.77 -17.48 -17.57
CA GLU A 209 73.06 -18.01 -16.40
C GLU A 209 73.18 -17.16 -15.12
N TRP A 210 73.85 -15.99 -15.16
CA TRP A 210 73.84 -15.07 -14.00
C TRP A 210 72.48 -14.37 -13.84
N GLU A 211 71.74 -14.11 -14.93
CA GLU A 211 70.34 -13.65 -14.86
C GLU A 211 69.46 -14.64 -14.09
N LEU A 212 69.69 -15.96 -14.26
CA LEU A 212 68.97 -16.99 -13.53
C LEU A 212 69.36 -17.03 -12.06
N VAL A 213 70.65 -16.83 -11.74
CA VAL A 213 71.12 -16.76 -10.35
C VAL A 213 70.58 -15.50 -9.67
N GLU A 214 70.57 -14.37 -10.37
CA GLU A 214 70.03 -13.09 -9.91
C GLU A 214 68.51 -13.16 -9.70
N GLN A 215 67.77 -13.72 -10.66
CA GLN A 215 66.34 -13.98 -10.53
C GLN A 215 66.04 -14.87 -9.33
N LYS A 216 66.81 -15.94 -9.14
CA LYS A 216 66.61 -16.82 -7.98
C LYS A 216 67.05 -16.19 -6.66
N ALA A 217 68.04 -15.28 -6.68
CA ALA A 217 68.40 -14.50 -5.51
C ALA A 217 67.28 -13.51 -5.16
N SER A 218 66.67 -12.85 -6.15
CA SER A 218 65.47 -12.00 -5.96
C SER A 218 64.32 -12.81 -5.35
N ILE A 219 63.98 -13.95 -5.94
CA ILE A 219 62.94 -14.87 -5.42
C ILE A 219 63.29 -15.31 -3.99
N TYR A 220 64.55 -15.60 -3.70
CA TYR A 220 64.98 -15.94 -2.34
C TYR A 220 64.76 -14.78 -1.37
N GLN A 221 65.14 -13.56 -1.73
CA GLN A 221 64.90 -12.35 -0.92
C GLN A 221 63.41 -12.12 -0.67
N GLU A 222 62.57 -12.27 -1.70
CA GLU A 222 61.12 -12.15 -1.60
C GLU A 222 60.51 -13.27 -0.73
N SER A 223 61.15 -14.43 -0.66
CA SER A 223 60.71 -15.56 0.17
C SER A 223 61.06 -15.43 1.66
N LEU A 224 61.88 -14.45 2.04
CA LEU A 224 62.25 -14.21 3.43
C LEU A 224 61.14 -13.43 4.13
N ASP A 225 60.74 -13.94 5.29
CA ASP A 225 59.72 -13.29 6.12
C ASP A 225 60.31 -12.05 6.80
N LYS A 226 59.65 -10.90 6.63
CA LYS A 226 60.03 -9.67 7.33
C LYS A 226 59.44 -9.64 8.74
N GLU A 227 60.23 -9.18 9.71
CA GLU A 227 59.84 -9.20 11.13
C GLU A 227 58.64 -8.29 11.44
N ASP A 228 58.41 -7.23 10.66
CA ASP A 228 57.29 -6.30 10.81
C ASP A 228 55.94 -6.85 10.29
N GLN A 229 55.98 -7.87 9.42
CA GLN A 229 54.80 -8.56 8.91
C GLN A 229 54.39 -9.76 9.79
N ILE A 230 55.09 -10.00 10.91
CA ILE A 230 54.75 -11.06 11.88
C ILE A 230 53.76 -10.49 12.91
N ILE A 231 52.52 -11.01 12.90
CA ILE A 231 51.43 -10.51 13.74
C ILE A 231 51.40 -11.19 15.12
N GLN A 232 51.67 -12.50 15.15
CA GLN A 232 51.61 -13.30 16.38
C GLN A 232 52.61 -14.45 16.31
N THR A 233 53.33 -14.70 17.40
CA THR A 233 54.26 -15.84 17.53
C THR A 233 53.80 -16.79 18.63
N PHE A 234 53.99 -18.10 18.42
CA PHE A 234 53.60 -19.16 19.34
C PHE A 234 54.82 -19.84 19.98
N ASP A 235 54.64 -20.49 21.13
CA ASP A 235 55.70 -21.17 21.89
C ASP A 235 56.41 -22.28 21.09
N ASP A 236 55.71 -22.86 20.12
CA ASP A 236 56.25 -23.91 19.26
C ASP A 236 57.17 -23.36 18.14
N GLY A 237 57.27 -22.03 18.02
CA GLY A 237 58.06 -21.29 17.04
C GLY A 237 57.33 -21.02 15.71
N SER A 238 56.04 -21.35 15.61
CA SER A 238 55.19 -20.90 14.49
C SER A 238 54.71 -19.45 14.70
N TYR A 239 54.23 -18.83 13.64
CA TYR A 239 53.72 -17.45 13.66
C TYR A 239 52.76 -17.16 12.51
N TRP A 240 51.86 -16.21 12.72
CA TRP A 240 51.03 -15.62 11.67
C TRP A 240 51.80 -14.50 10.96
N TYR A 241 51.75 -14.53 9.63
CA TYR A 241 52.43 -13.61 8.73
C TYR A 241 51.44 -12.92 7.79
N ASP A 242 51.46 -11.59 7.75
CA ASP A 242 50.66 -10.76 6.85
C ASP A 242 51.28 -10.70 5.45
N LEU A 243 50.55 -11.08 4.40
CA LEU A 243 51.04 -10.97 3.02
C LEU A 243 50.76 -9.59 2.40
N GLU A 244 49.99 -8.73 3.07
CA GLU A 244 49.63 -7.36 2.65
C GLU A 244 49.01 -7.30 1.23
N SER A 245 48.47 -8.43 0.76
CA SER A 245 48.00 -8.61 -0.61
C SER A 245 46.92 -9.69 -0.68
N SER A 246 45.99 -9.55 -1.63
CA SER A 246 45.02 -10.58 -2.02
C SER A 246 45.65 -11.70 -2.87
N TYR A 247 46.81 -11.44 -3.48
CA TYR A 247 47.55 -12.39 -4.32
C TYR A 247 49.00 -12.57 -3.86
N CYS A 248 49.46 -13.81 -3.74
CA CYS A 248 50.85 -14.14 -3.45
C CYS A 248 51.32 -15.42 -4.17
N GLU A 249 52.16 -15.26 -5.20
CA GLU A 249 52.76 -16.37 -5.96
C GLU A 249 53.62 -17.30 -5.07
N ILE A 250 54.34 -16.74 -4.09
CA ILE A 250 55.15 -17.54 -3.16
C ILE A 250 54.27 -18.43 -2.28
N GLU A 251 53.14 -17.91 -1.82
CA GLU A 251 52.19 -18.68 -1.02
C GLU A 251 51.52 -19.76 -1.87
N SER A 252 51.15 -19.43 -3.11
CA SER A 252 50.67 -20.37 -4.13
C SER A 252 51.61 -21.58 -4.29
N GLU A 253 52.91 -21.33 -4.48
CA GLU A 253 53.92 -22.38 -4.59
C GLU A 253 54.11 -23.19 -3.30
N ARG A 254 54.10 -22.55 -2.13
CA ARG A 254 54.32 -23.21 -0.82
C ARG A 254 53.16 -24.12 -0.42
N MET A 255 51.95 -23.71 -0.75
CA MET A 255 50.72 -24.36 -0.30
C MET A 255 50.09 -25.24 -1.37
N GLY A 256 50.43 -25.06 -2.65
CA GLY A 256 49.89 -25.85 -3.76
C GLY A 256 48.42 -25.52 -4.08
N HIS A 257 48.04 -24.25 -3.91
CA HIS A 257 46.73 -23.67 -4.23
C HIS A 257 46.91 -22.39 -5.03
N CYS A 258 45.85 -21.73 -5.52
CA CYS A 258 45.96 -20.52 -6.34
C CYS A 258 46.74 -19.37 -5.67
N GLY A 259 46.66 -19.23 -4.34
CA GLY A 259 47.29 -18.13 -3.61
C GLY A 259 46.69 -16.78 -3.98
N ASN A 260 45.41 -16.76 -4.36
CA ASN A 260 44.63 -15.57 -4.65
C ASN A 260 43.27 -15.66 -3.97
N ASP A 261 42.79 -14.53 -3.44
CA ASP A 261 41.40 -14.32 -3.03
C ASP A 261 41.09 -12.82 -3.15
N ASP A 262 40.19 -12.43 -4.06
CA ASP A 262 39.94 -11.01 -4.36
C ASP A 262 39.14 -10.29 -3.24
N ASP A 263 38.55 -11.05 -2.30
CA ASP A 263 37.67 -10.54 -1.25
C ASP A 263 38.42 -10.21 0.06
N GLY A 264 39.69 -10.60 0.18
CA GLY A 264 40.43 -10.46 1.44
C GLY A 264 41.94 -10.29 1.28
N THR A 265 42.56 -9.79 2.35
CA THR A 265 44.02 -9.83 2.50
C THR A 265 44.43 -11.23 2.95
N LEU A 266 45.50 -11.77 2.37
CA LEU A 266 46.00 -13.10 2.69
C LEU A 266 46.93 -13.08 3.92
N TYR A 267 46.71 -14.03 4.82
CA TYR A 267 47.54 -14.27 6.01
C TYR A 267 48.02 -15.72 6.01
N SER A 268 49.26 -15.96 6.39
CA SER A 268 49.89 -17.29 6.32
C SER A 268 50.42 -17.73 7.68
N LEU A 269 50.02 -18.91 8.14
CA LEU A 269 50.61 -19.56 9.31
C LEU A 269 51.91 -20.23 8.89
N ARG A 270 53.02 -19.75 9.45
CA ARG A 270 54.38 -20.12 9.03
C ARG A 270 55.22 -20.66 10.18
N LYS A 271 56.28 -21.39 9.83
CA LYS A 271 57.33 -21.83 10.77
C LYS A 271 58.68 -21.89 10.06
N ARG A 272 59.72 -21.32 10.67
CA ARG A 272 61.10 -21.35 10.12
C ARG A 272 61.68 -22.77 10.12
N ASP A 273 62.36 -23.14 9.05
CA ASP A 273 63.07 -24.41 8.98
C ASP A 273 64.36 -24.37 9.82
N LYS A 274 64.60 -25.41 10.63
CA LYS A 274 65.77 -25.50 11.52
C LYS A 274 67.08 -25.71 10.75
N GLU A 275 67.03 -26.23 9.52
CA GLU A 275 68.22 -26.50 8.71
C GLU A 275 68.67 -25.31 7.83
N SER A 276 67.74 -24.52 7.29
CA SER A 276 68.05 -23.36 6.44
C SER A 276 68.04 -22.03 7.18
N GLY A 277 67.43 -21.97 8.38
CA GLY A 277 67.45 -20.83 9.30
C GLY A 277 66.67 -19.58 8.85
N ALA A 278 66.48 -19.37 7.54
CA ALA A 278 65.93 -18.13 6.98
C ALA A 278 64.60 -18.32 6.22
N VAL A 279 64.35 -19.49 5.60
CA VAL A 279 63.13 -19.72 4.81
C VAL A 279 62.09 -20.47 5.65
N SER A 280 60.88 -19.93 5.72
CA SER A 280 59.74 -20.53 6.43
C SER A 280 58.93 -21.49 5.54
N LYS A 281 58.23 -22.42 6.19
CA LYS A 281 57.20 -23.27 5.57
C LYS A 281 55.83 -22.73 5.93
N SER A 282 54.93 -22.65 4.96
CA SER A 282 53.51 -22.32 5.16
C SER A 282 52.69 -23.58 5.47
N PHE A 283 51.68 -23.41 6.32
CA PHE A 283 50.80 -24.47 6.82
C PHE A 283 49.31 -24.19 6.61
N VAL A 284 48.88 -22.93 6.76
CA VAL A 284 47.49 -22.48 6.59
C VAL A 284 47.51 -21.10 5.95
N THR A 285 46.61 -20.86 5.00
CA THR A 285 46.37 -19.54 4.40
C THR A 285 44.96 -19.10 4.75
N ILE A 286 44.80 -17.85 5.19
CA ILE A 286 43.51 -17.23 5.50
C ILE A 286 43.31 -16.03 4.60
N ALA A 287 42.15 -15.90 3.98
CA ALA A 287 41.70 -14.67 3.33
C ALA A 287 40.73 -13.94 4.26
N TYR A 288 41.10 -12.74 4.70
CA TYR A 288 40.34 -11.96 5.67
C TYR A 288 40.12 -10.51 5.22
N SER A 289 38.87 -10.04 5.33
CA SER A 289 38.49 -8.64 5.11
C SER A 289 38.27 -7.93 6.43
N GLU A 290 39.13 -6.96 6.73
CA GLU A 290 38.98 -6.08 7.89
C GLU A 290 37.70 -5.21 7.80
N ASN A 291 37.31 -4.81 6.58
CA ASN A 291 36.15 -3.95 6.37
C ASN A 291 34.84 -4.67 6.72
N GLU A 292 34.71 -5.93 6.30
CA GLU A 292 33.53 -6.75 6.55
C GLU A 292 33.62 -7.52 7.88
N ASN A 293 34.81 -7.60 8.47
CA ASN A 293 35.14 -8.50 9.56
C ASN A 293 34.83 -9.97 9.21
N THR A 294 35.05 -10.34 7.94
CA THR A 294 34.68 -11.65 7.38
C THR A 294 35.92 -12.41 6.95
N ILE A 295 35.99 -13.67 7.33
CA ILE A 295 36.95 -14.63 6.79
C ILE A 295 36.27 -15.39 5.66
N PHE A 296 36.79 -15.22 4.44
CA PHE A 296 36.27 -15.85 3.23
C PHE A 296 36.85 -17.25 3.03
N GLN A 297 38.15 -17.42 3.29
CA GLN A 297 38.84 -18.70 3.11
C GLN A 297 39.79 -19.01 4.26
N ILE A 298 39.91 -20.30 4.59
CA ILE A 298 40.91 -20.88 5.50
C ILE A 298 41.38 -22.21 4.89
N LYS A 299 42.48 -22.19 4.14
CA LYS A 299 42.97 -23.35 3.38
C LYS A 299 44.24 -23.95 3.96
N GLY A 300 44.26 -25.28 4.06
CA GLY A 300 45.48 -26.07 4.19
C GLY A 300 46.16 -26.30 2.84
N ARG A 301 47.16 -27.18 2.81
CA ARG A 301 47.87 -27.51 1.57
C ARG A 301 46.94 -28.18 0.56
N PHE A 302 47.09 -27.86 -0.72
CA PHE A 302 46.27 -28.42 -1.81
C PHE A 302 44.76 -28.26 -1.59
N ASN A 303 44.32 -27.11 -1.06
CA ASN A 303 42.92 -26.81 -0.72
C ASN A 303 42.28 -27.77 0.31
N THR A 304 43.06 -28.53 1.07
CA THR A 304 42.53 -29.41 2.13
C THR A 304 42.11 -28.62 3.37
N CYS A 305 41.28 -29.23 4.21
CA CYS A 305 40.94 -28.65 5.51
C CYS A 305 42.19 -28.58 6.39
N PRO A 306 42.45 -27.47 7.12
CA PRO A 306 43.54 -27.42 8.07
C PRO A 306 43.48 -28.58 9.08
N PRO A 307 44.61 -29.23 9.40
CA PRO A 307 44.63 -30.32 10.37
C PRO A 307 44.27 -29.81 11.78
N GLU A 308 43.53 -30.61 12.55
CA GLU A 308 43.05 -30.29 13.91
C GLU A 308 44.12 -29.72 14.85
N SER A 309 45.37 -30.21 14.72
CA SER A 309 46.50 -29.70 15.51
C SER A 309 46.76 -28.19 15.35
N LEU A 310 46.28 -27.58 14.27
CA LEU A 310 46.43 -26.17 13.95
C LEU A 310 45.17 -25.34 14.26
N TRP A 311 44.04 -25.95 14.59
CA TRP A 311 42.78 -25.24 14.79
C TRP A 311 42.85 -24.18 15.90
N ASN A 312 43.56 -24.45 17.00
CA ASN A 312 43.78 -23.44 18.04
C ASN A 312 44.56 -22.21 17.55
N HIS A 313 45.49 -22.38 16.62
CA HIS A 313 46.24 -21.24 16.04
C HIS A 313 45.32 -20.36 15.20
N ILE A 314 44.34 -20.97 14.51
CA ILE A 314 43.32 -20.30 13.71
C ILE A 314 42.28 -19.62 14.61
N ALA A 315 41.86 -20.28 15.69
CA ALA A 315 41.00 -19.68 16.70
C ALA A 315 41.62 -18.43 17.33
N ASP A 316 42.92 -18.47 17.63
CA ASP A 316 43.66 -17.31 18.13
C ASP A 316 43.75 -16.20 17.09
N PHE A 317 43.92 -16.52 15.80
CA PHE A 317 43.84 -15.54 14.72
C PHE A 317 42.49 -14.82 14.71
N ILE A 318 41.38 -15.58 14.71
CA ILE A 318 40.02 -15.04 14.72
C ILE A 318 39.82 -14.06 15.89
N ARG A 319 40.25 -14.45 17.10
CA ARG A 319 40.13 -13.61 18.30
C ARG A 319 40.98 -12.35 18.23
N ASN A 320 42.20 -12.46 17.70
CA ASN A 320 43.14 -11.35 17.63
C ASN A 320 42.76 -10.33 16.55
N MET A 321 42.28 -10.81 15.40
CA MET A 321 41.82 -9.95 14.30
C MET A 321 40.41 -9.41 14.55
N GLY A 322 39.62 -10.03 15.44
CA GLY A 322 38.25 -9.61 15.72
C GLY A 322 37.26 -10.02 14.62
N ALA A 323 37.56 -11.09 13.88
CA ALA A 323 36.68 -11.61 12.83
C ALA A 323 35.33 -12.05 13.41
N ARG A 324 34.25 -11.70 12.71
CA ARG A 324 32.87 -11.94 13.15
C ARG A 324 32.15 -13.00 12.32
N TYR A 325 32.48 -13.10 11.03
CA TYR A 325 31.82 -14.00 10.09
C TYR A 325 32.82 -14.96 9.45
N LEU A 326 32.41 -16.21 9.25
CA LEU A 326 33.19 -17.26 8.58
C LEU A 326 32.37 -17.85 7.43
N ARG A 327 32.91 -17.75 6.20
CA ARG A 327 32.29 -18.22 4.95
C ARG A 327 33.01 -19.39 4.26
N GLU A 328 34.09 -19.89 4.86
CA GLU A 328 34.84 -21.01 4.31
C GLU A 328 33.95 -22.26 4.24
N SER A 329 33.67 -22.72 3.02
CA SER A 329 32.73 -23.81 2.71
C SER A 329 33.42 -25.07 2.18
N GLY A 330 34.75 -25.09 2.09
CA GLY A 330 35.51 -26.15 1.44
C GLY A 330 35.55 -26.03 -0.09
N GLN A 331 35.25 -24.86 -0.65
CA GLN A 331 35.30 -24.62 -2.10
C GLN A 331 36.64 -25.08 -2.71
N HIS A 332 36.59 -25.77 -3.85
CA HIS A 332 37.74 -26.40 -4.52
C HIS A 332 38.48 -27.47 -3.70
N SER A 333 37.83 -28.03 -2.67
CA SER A 333 38.31 -29.17 -1.87
C SER A 333 37.48 -30.43 -2.13
N GLU A 334 38.08 -31.59 -1.88
CA GLU A 334 37.37 -32.88 -1.83
C GLU A 334 36.85 -33.20 -0.40
N GLU A 335 37.09 -32.31 0.58
CA GLU A 335 36.84 -32.56 2.02
C GLU A 335 35.75 -31.66 2.63
N GLN A 336 34.65 -31.40 1.91
CA GLN A 336 33.58 -30.48 2.35
C GLN A 336 33.04 -30.78 3.76
N GLU A 337 32.79 -32.06 4.09
CA GLU A 337 32.31 -32.45 5.44
C GLU A 337 33.27 -32.06 6.57
N LYS A 338 34.58 -32.09 6.32
CA LYS A 338 35.58 -31.70 7.32
C LYS A 338 35.62 -30.18 7.52
N PHE A 339 35.35 -29.42 6.48
CA PHE A 339 35.26 -27.95 6.58
C PHE A 339 34.04 -27.52 7.39
N GLU A 340 32.92 -28.24 7.29
CA GLU A 340 31.74 -28.01 8.13
C GLU A 340 32.06 -28.29 9.61
N GLU A 341 32.65 -29.46 9.93
CA GLU A 341 33.07 -29.81 11.29
C GLU A 341 34.03 -28.75 11.87
N PHE A 342 34.99 -28.34 11.04
CA PHE A 342 35.96 -27.31 11.41
C PHE A 342 35.30 -25.95 11.66
N GLY A 343 34.38 -25.51 10.81
CA GLY A 343 33.64 -24.26 10.96
C GLY A 343 32.77 -24.24 12.22
N GLU A 344 32.03 -25.33 12.48
CA GLU A 344 31.24 -25.49 13.70
C GLU A 344 32.11 -25.48 14.97
N TRP A 345 33.27 -26.14 14.92
CA TRP A 345 34.23 -26.11 16.01
C TRP A 345 34.74 -24.69 16.27
N LEU A 346 35.11 -23.94 15.23
CA LEU A 346 35.56 -22.55 15.35
C LEU A 346 34.46 -21.65 15.93
N ALA A 347 33.21 -21.81 15.48
CA ALA A 347 32.05 -21.09 16.00
C ALA A 347 31.87 -21.33 17.51
N GLY A 348 31.94 -22.59 17.94
CA GLY A 348 31.83 -22.94 19.36
C GLY A 348 32.99 -22.42 20.22
N GLU A 349 34.21 -22.44 19.68
CA GLU A 349 35.43 -22.10 20.42
C GLU A 349 35.71 -20.59 20.46
N THR A 350 35.31 -19.84 19.42
CA THR A 350 35.61 -18.40 19.31
C THR A 350 34.38 -17.50 19.42
N GLY A 351 33.18 -18.05 19.17
CA GLY A 351 31.95 -17.26 19.04
C GLY A 351 31.78 -16.60 17.66
N ILE A 352 32.62 -16.95 16.67
CA ILE A 352 32.44 -16.50 15.27
C ILE A 352 31.12 -17.04 14.71
N ILE A 353 30.45 -16.24 13.87
CA ILE A 353 29.23 -16.65 13.17
C ILE A 353 29.66 -17.44 11.95
N PHE A 354 29.50 -18.76 12.00
CA PHE A 354 29.72 -19.63 10.87
C PHE A 354 28.45 -19.72 10.02
N GLU A 355 28.54 -19.29 8.76
CA GLU A 355 27.39 -19.26 7.84
C GLU A 355 27.04 -20.65 7.28
N GLY A 356 27.90 -21.66 7.49
CA GLY A 356 27.70 -23.04 7.02
C GLY A 356 28.15 -23.27 5.57
N SER A 357 28.16 -24.54 5.16
CA SER A 357 28.45 -24.92 3.77
C SER A 357 27.49 -24.27 2.76
N LEU A 358 27.92 -24.14 1.50
CA LEU A 358 27.06 -23.66 0.42
C LEU A 358 25.76 -24.47 0.32
N GLU A 359 25.85 -25.80 0.47
CA GLU A 359 24.68 -26.70 0.50
C GLU A 359 23.72 -26.39 1.65
N LYS A 360 24.25 -26.10 2.85
CA LYS A 360 23.43 -25.73 4.02
C LYS A 360 22.77 -24.37 3.84
N ARG A 361 23.47 -23.41 3.22
CA ARG A 361 22.92 -22.09 2.88
C ARG A 361 21.83 -22.18 1.83
N ILE A 362 22.03 -22.99 0.78
CA ILE A 362 20.99 -23.34 -0.21
C ILE A 362 19.80 -23.96 0.51
N GLN A 363 20.02 -24.98 1.35
CA GLN A 363 18.92 -25.65 2.05
C GLN A 363 18.16 -24.70 2.98
N ASN A 364 18.85 -23.85 3.74
CA ASN A 364 18.19 -22.88 4.62
C ASN A 364 17.35 -21.88 3.81
N MET A 365 17.89 -21.33 2.71
CA MET A 365 17.15 -20.42 1.85
C MET A 365 15.95 -21.12 1.20
N THR A 366 16.12 -22.37 0.73
CA THR A 366 15.03 -23.19 0.21
C THR A 366 13.94 -23.40 1.26
N ASP A 367 14.29 -23.82 2.47
CA ASP A 367 13.31 -24.07 3.54
C ASP A 367 12.52 -22.80 3.90
N GLU A 368 13.18 -21.64 3.96
CA GLU A 368 12.53 -20.35 4.23
C GLU A 368 11.62 -19.92 3.07
N CYS A 369 12.13 -19.91 1.84
CA CYS A 369 11.36 -19.53 0.66
C CYS A 369 10.17 -20.47 0.41
N GLU A 370 10.36 -21.79 0.55
CA GLU A 370 9.26 -22.76 0.46
C GLU A 370 8.20 -22.54 1.56
N GLY A 371 8.62 -22.13 2.76
CA GLY A 371 7.70 -21.78 3.85
C GLY A 371 6.83 -20.56 3.52
N TYR A 372 7.42 -19.52 2.93
CA TYR A 372 6.69 -18.34 2.45
C TYR A 372 5.78 -18.70 1.27
N GLU A 373 6.30 -19.46 0.30
CA GLU A 373 5.54 -19.95 -0.86
C GLU A 373 4.32 -20.77 -0.41
N GLN A 374 4.47 -21.67 0.56
CA GLN A 374 3.35 -22.46 1.07
C GLN A 374 2.25 -21.56 1.64
N SER A 375 2.64 -20.56 2.44
CA SER A 375 1.70 -19.61 3.05
C SER A 375 0.94 -18.81 1.98
N PHE A 376 1.65 -18.36 0.94
CA PHE A 376 1.06 -17.70 -0.23
C PHE A 376 0.09 -18.63 -0.96
N ARG A 377 0.51 -19.88 -1.26
CA ARG A 377 -0.31 -20.85 -1.99
C ARG A 377 -1.61 -21.22 -1.25
N GLU A 378 -1.58 -21.31 0.07
CA GLU A 378 -2.76 -21.62 0.88
C GLU A 378 -3.85 -20.54 0.79
N THR A 379 -3.45 -19.29 0.51
CA THR A 379 -4.37 -18.14 0.49
C THR A 379 -4.67 -17.66 -0.93
N HIS A 380 -3.64 -17.52 -1.76
CA HIS A 380 -3.68 -16.87 -3.07
C HIS A 380 -3.28 -17.79 -4.24
N GLY A 381 -2.90 -19.05 -3.97
CA GLY A 381 -2.37 -19.94 -5.01
C GLY A 381 -3.34 -20.24 -6.17
N GLU A 382 -4.65 -20.21 -5.92
CA GLU A 382 -5.65 -20.37 -6.97
C GLU A 382 -5.83 -19.13 -7.85
N HIS A 383 -5.32 -17.96 -7.45
CA HIS A 383 -5.47 -16.71 -8.19
C HIS A 383 -4.45 -16.53 -9.32
N THR A 384 -3.40 -17.36 -9.46
CA THR A 384 -2.25 -17.00 -10.31
C THR A 384 -1.59 -18.21 -10.98
N SER A 385 -0.78 -17.97 -12.02
CA SER A 385 0.11 -18.98 -12.66
C SER A 385 1.37 -19.34 -11.89
N PHE A 386 1.50 -18.84 -10.67
CA PHE A 386 2.70 -18.93 -9.85
C PHE A 386 3.43 -20.29 -9.92
N ARG A 387 4.67 -20.22 -10.43
CA ARG A 387 5.65 -21.31 -10.43
C ARG A 387 6.46 -21.27 -9.15
N SER A 388 6.91 -22.45 -8.68
CA SER A 388 7.74 -22.52 -7.48
C SER A 388 9.05 -21.75 -7.63
N VAL A 389 9.55 -21.25 -6.51
CA VAL A 389 10.87 -20.62 -6.41
C VAL A 389 11.98 -21.58 -6.84
N SER A 390 12.99 -21.07 -7.54
CA SER A 390 14.24 -21.80 -7.77
C SER A 390 15.34 -21.15 -6.93
N ILE A 391 16.15 -21.97 -6.25
CA ILE A 391 17.31 -21.53 -5.47
C ILE A 391 18.55 -22.06 -6.18
N GLU A 392 19.42 -21.14 -6.59
CA GLU A 392 20.61 -21.44 -7.39
C GLU A 392 21.87 -20.84 -6.75
N ASP A 393 23.01 -21.46 -7.01
CA ASP A 393 24.31 -20.83 -6.74
C ASP A 393 24.71 -19.93 -7.92
N ASP A 394 25.46 -18.85 -7.65
CA ASP A 394 25.79 -17.82 -8.67
C ASP A 394 26.83 -18.30 -9.72
N THR A 395 26.98 -19.61 -9.92
CA THR A 395 28.00 -20.18 -10.81
C THR A 395 27.66 -20.01 -12.29
N GLU A 396 26.38 -19.84 -12.65
CA GLU A 396 25.94 -19.66 -14.05
C GLU A 396 26.08 -18.23 -14.58
N TRP A 397 26.17 -17.21 -13.71
CA TRP A 397 26.16 -15.79 -14.12
C TRP A 397 27.52 -15.09 -14.00
N GLY A 398 28.58 -15.84 -13.68
CA GLY A 398 29.94 -15.29 -13.53
C GLY A 398 30.11 -14.43 -12.28
N GLY A 399 29.21 -14.60 -11.30
CA GLY A 399 29.30 -13.97 -9.99
C GLY A 399 30.17 -14.77 -9.03
N ASP A 400 30.27 -14.24 -7.81
CA ASP A 400 31.16 -14.75 -6.79
C ASP A 400 30.74 -16.16 -6.34
N THR A 401 31.72 -17.05 -6.21
CA THR A 401 31.55 -18.52 -6.17
C THR A 401 30.88 -19.09 -4.91
N ASN A 402 30.24 -18.25 -4.11
CA ASN A 402 29.66 -18.62 -2.81
C ASN A 402 28.38 -17.83 -2.47
N THR A 403 27.72 -17.22 -3.47
CA THR A 403 26.45 -16.50 -3.30
C THR A 403 25.28 -17.40 -3.67
N VAL A 404 24.27 -17.45 -2.80
CA VAL A 404 23.02 -18.19 -3.03
C VAL A 404 21.96 -17.16 -3.39
N ARG A 405 21.19 -17.41 -4.46
CA ARG A 405 20.10 -16.53 -4.87
C ARG A 405 18.82 -17.30 -5.09
N TRP A 406 17.70 -16.68 -4.76
CA TRP A 406 16.40 -17.10 -5.27
C TRP A 406 16.15 -16.45 -6.63
N SER A 407 15.52 -17.20 -7.53
CA SER A 407 14.98 -16.65 -8.77
C SER A 407 13.47 -16.75 -8.76
N GLN A 408 12.85 -15.68 -9.26
CA GLN A 408 11.41 -15.53 -9.29
C GLN A 408 10.77 -16.63 -10.15
N GLY A 409 9.68 -17.22 -9.66
CA GLY A 409 8.79 -18.03 -10.50
C GLY A 409 7.96 -17.13 -11.41
N ASP A 410 7.92 -17.43 -12.72
CA ASP A 410 7.13 -16.65 -13.70
C ASP A 410 5.66 -16.56 -13.28
N ILE A 411 5.23 -15.36 -12.84
CA ILE A 411 3.81 -15.02 -12.68
C ILE A 411 3.39 -14.28 -13.94
N ASP A 412 2.64 -14.98 -14.78
CA ASP A 412 2.22 -14.47 -16.08
C ASP A 412 0.84 -13.80 -16.02
N PHE A 413 -0.03 -14.26 -15.11
CA PHE A 413 -1.39 -13.73 -14.97
C PHE A 413 -1.92 -13.90 -13.55
N ILE A 414 -2.94 -13.11 -13.23
CA ILE A 414 -3.80 -13.29 -12.06
C ILE A 414 -5.28 -13.38 -12.47
N VAL A 415 -6.08 -14.00 -11.61
CA VAL A 415 -7.51 -14.23 -11.77
C VAL A 415 -8.22 -13.80 -10.50
N VAL A 416 -9.28 -13.01 -10.64
CA VAL A 416 -10.11 -12.56 -9.52
C VAL A 416 -11.59 -12.73 -9.86
N GLN A 417 -12.40 -13.09 -8.86
CA GLN A 417 -13.84 -13.26 -9.04
C GLN A 417 -14.55 -11.90 -9.01
N MET A 418 -15.41 -11.64 -9.99
CA MET A 418 -16.14 -10.37 -10.07
C MET A 418 -17.47 -10.41 -9.29
N PRO A 419 -17.92 -9.29 -8.68
CA PRO A 419 -19.16 -9.23 -7.90
C PRO A 419 -20.44 -9.08 -8.77
N PHE A 420 -20.36 -9.47 -10.03
CA PHE A 420 -21.42 -9.36 -11.04
C PHE A 420 -21.31 -10.49 -12.07
N GLU A 421 -22.37 -10.70 -12.85
CA GLU A 421 -22.39 -11.65 -13.95
C GLU A 421 -22.44 -10.93 -15.30
N LEU A 422 -21.57 -11.32 -16.22
CA LEU A 422 -21.57 -10.85 -17.60
C LEU A 422 -22.35 -11.80 -18.53
N GLU A 423 -22.98 -11.23 -19.56
CA GLU A 423 -23.51 -12.02 -20.68
C GLU A 423 -22.36 -12.52 -21.55
N ASP A 424 -22.52 -13.69 -22.18
CA ASP A 424 -21.44 -14.35 -22.92
C ASP A 424 -20.85 -13.47 -24.04
N LYS A 425 -21.67 -12.58 -24.63
CA LYS A 425 -21.23 -11.67 -25.70
C LYS A 425 -20.18 -10.64 -25.28
N TYR A 426 -20.07 -10.36 -23.97
CA TYR A 426 -19.11 -9.43 -23.37
C TYR A 426 -17.84 -10.12 -22.86
N LEU A 427 -17.80 -11.45 -22.92
CA LEU A 427 -16.62 -12.22 -22.56
C LEU A 427 -15.57 -12.14 -23.67
N SER A 428 -14.34 -12.49 -23.31
CA SER A 428 -13.22 -12.52 -24.23
C SER A 428 -13.55 -13.36 -25.48
N PHE A 429 -13.12 -12.90 -26.67
CA PHE A 429 -13.32 -13.57 -27.98
C PHE A 429 -14.74 -13.54 -28.56
N PHE A 430 -15.68 -12.84 -27.93
CA PHE A 430 -17.02 -12.58 -28.49
C PHE A 430 -17.10 -11.21 -29.18
N GLU A 431 -18.17 -10.97 -29.94
CA GLU A 431 -18.29 -9.75 -30.78
C GLU A 431 -18.31 -8.43 -29.99
N GLU A 432 -18.75 -8.44 -28.73
CA GLU A 432 -18.82 -7.26 -27.85
C GLU A 432 -17.79 -7.35 -26.71
N ASP A 433 -16.64 -7.96 -26.96
CA ASP A 433 -15.55 -8.11 -25.99
C ASP A 433 -15.18 -6.77 -25.33
N LEU A 434 -15.25 -6.73 -23.99
CA LEU A 434 -14.96 -5.52 -23.22
C LEU A 434 -13.47 -5.14 -23.26
N SER A 435 -12.59 -6.08 -23.62
CA SER A 435 -11.17 -5.81 -23.91
C SER A 435 -10.96 -4.99 -25.21
N GLY A 436 -12.04 -4.66 -25.93
CA GLY A 436 -12.04 -3.69 -27.02
C GLY A 436 -12.35 -2.26 -26.55
N ASP A 437 -13.59 -1.82 -26.78
CA ASP A 437 -13.99 -0.41 -26.67
C ASP A 437 -13.87 0.20 -25.26
N TYR A 438 -13.84 -0.62 -24.21
CA TYR A 438 -13.77 -0.18 -22.80
C TYR A 438 -12.43 -0.47 -22.14
N ALA A 439 -11.43 -0.88 -22.91
CA ALA A 439 -10.20 -1.40 -22.34
C ALA A 439 -9.42 -0.38 -21.51
N ASP A 440 -9.26 0.83 -22.05
CA ASP A 440 -8.52 1.90 -21.39
C ASP A 440 -9.18 2.34 -20.08
N ASP A 441 -10.51 2.47 -20.07
CA ASP A 441 -11.27 2.92 -18.91
C ASP A 441 -11.26 1.87 -17.78
N LEU A 442 -11.38 0.58 -18.13
CA LEU A 442 -11.34 -0.51 -17.17
C LEU A 442 -9.95 -0.68 -16.56
N LEU A 443 -8.90 -0.53 -17.38
CA LEU A 443 -7.52 -0.51 -16.88
C LEU A 443 -7.25 0.70 -16.02
N GLU A 444 -7.77 1.89 -16.35
CA GLU A 444 -7.62 3.09 -15.51
C GLU A 444 -8.24 2.89 -14.10
N ILE A 445 -9.37 2.19 -14.01
CA ILE A 445 -9.97 1.83 -12.71
C ILE A 445 -9.00 0.94 -11.90
N ILE A 446 -8.43 -0.08 -12.52
CA ILE A 446 -7.49 -1.00 -11.87
C ILE A 446 -6.21 -0.26 -11.47
N GLU A 447 -5.62 0.51 -12.38
CA GLU A 447 -4.43 1.36 -12.16
C GLU A 447 -4.65 2.35 -11.01
N SER A 448 -5.86 2.87 -10.83
CA SER A 448 -6.17 3.82 -9.76
C SER A 448 -6.19 3.20 -8.36
N ASN A 449 -6.42 1.89 -8.28
CA ASN A 449 -6.45 1.11 -7.05
C ASN A 449 -5.14 0.35 -6.79
N ASP A 450 -4.27 0.23 -7.79
CA ASP A 450 -2.97 -0.41 -7.68
C ASP A 450 -1.95 0.48 -6.94
N GLY A 451 -1.74 0.18 -5.66
CA GLY A 451 -0.72 0.79 -4.81
C GLY A 451 0.67 0.17 -4.97
N THR A 452 0.76 -1.00 -5.60
CA THR A 452 2.00 -1.74 -5.87
C THR A 452 2.74 -1.24 -7.11
N ASN A 453 2.06 -0.48 -7.97
CA ASN A 453 2.58 0.09 -9.21
C ASN A 453 2.99 -0.96 -10.26
N ILE A 454 2.43 -2.17 -10.18
CA ILE A 454 2.61 -3.23 -11.20
C ILE A 454 1.99 -2.78 -12.53
N THR A 455 0.82 -2.15 -12.50
CA THR A 455 0.10 -1.69 -13.70
C THR A 455 0.65 -0.39 -14.30
N GLY A 456 1.48 0.37 -13.55
CA GLY A 456 1.90 1.73 -13.90
C GLY A 456 3.26 1.86 -14.61
N TYR A 457 4.00 0.77 -14.82
CA TYR A 457 5.39 0.85 -15.29
C TYR A 457 5.55 1.04 -16.81
N TYR A 458 6.53 1.86 -17.22
CA TYR A 458 6.74 2.33 -18.59
C TYR A 458 7.25 1.23 -19.56
N GLY A 459 6.38 0.35 -20.06
CA GLY A 459 6.78 -0.55 -21.15
C GLY A 459 5.77 -1.59 -21.59
N THR A 460 5.01 -2.16 -20.65
CA THR A 460 4.04 -3.23 -20.90
C THR A 460 2.80 -2.97 -20.07
N ARG A 461 1.70 -2.61 -20.73
CA ARG A 461 0.41 -2.48 -20.07
C ARG A 461 -0.21 -3.88 -19.99
N PRO A 462 -0.67 -4.34 -18.81
CA PRO A 462 -1.28 -5.65 -18.69
C PRO A 462 -2.54 -5.74 -19.54
N ASP A 463 -2.73 -6.88 -20.20
CA ASP A 463 -3.97 -7.19 -20.89
C ASP A 463 -5.00 -7.69 -19.88
N PHE A 464 -6.29 -7.46 -20.15
CA PHE A 464 -7.36 -8.02 -19.32
C PHE A 464 -8.38 -8.78 -20.14
N SER A 465 -9.04 -9.72 -19.49
CA SER A 465 -10.01 -10.63 -20.11
C SER A 465 -11.06 -11.04 -19.10
N PHE A 466 -12.32 -11.14 -19.53
CA PHE A 466 -13.38 -11.72 -18.72
C PHE A 466 -13.70 -13.14 -19.17
N ILE A 467 -13.84 -14.06 -18.20
CA ILE A 467 -14.18 -15.47 -18.42
C ILE A 467 -15.25 -15.94 -17.43
N LYS A 468 -15.85 -17.10 -17.70
CA LYS A 468 -16.75 -17.79 -16.76
C LYS A 468 -16.15 -19.08 -16.20
N ALA A 469 -16.46 -19.35 -14.94
CA ALA A 469 -16.14 -20.61 -14.26
C ALA A 469 -17.08 -20.84 -13.06
N ASN A 470 -16.98 -21.99 -12.39
CA ASN A 470 -17.73 -22.28 -11.15
C ASN A 470 -16.86 -22.10 -9.89
N SER A 471 -15.55 -21.92 -10.05
CA SER A 471 -14.59 -21.70 -8.98
C SER A 471 -13.36 -20.97 -9.52
N LEU A 472 -12.59 -20.38 -8.61
CA LEU A 472 -11.35 -19.71 -8.92
C LEU A 472 -10.31 -20.68 -9.53
N GLY A 473 -10.09 -21.84 -8.90
CA GLY A 473 -9.22 -22.88 -9.49
C GLY A 473 -9.61 -23.33 -10.91
N GLU A 474 -10.92 -23.46 -11.21
CA GLU A 474 -11.39 -23.76 -12.57
C GLU A 474 -11.08 -22.61 -13.56
N ALA A 475 -11.22 -21.36 -13.13
CA ALA A 475 -10.90 -20.19 -13.94
C ALA A 475 -9.40 -20.15 -14.30
N THR A 476 -8.55 -20.39 -13.31
CA THR A 476 -7.09 -20.45 -13.47
C THR A 476 -6.64 -21.61 -14.37
N GLU A 477 -7.21 -22.81 -14.20
CA GLU A 477 -6.92 -23.95 -15.06
C GLU A 477 -7.35 -23.71 -16.53
N LYS A 478 -8.52 -23.06 -16.73
CA LYS A 478 -8.98 -22.68 -18.07
C LYS A 478 -8.01 -21.74 -18.76
N TRP A 479 -7.48 -20.75 -18.04
CA TRP A 479 -6.55 -19.81 -18.61
C TRP A 479 -5.17 -20.44 -18.90
N LEU A 480 -4.66 -21.31 -18.02
CA LEU A 480 -3.41 -22.06 -18.27
C LEU A 480 -3.48 -22.95 -19.52
N THR A 481 -4.65 -23.50 -19.81
CA THR A 481 -4.85 -24.46 -20.91
C THR A 481 -5.26 -23.80 -22.25
N TYR A 482 -5.43 -22.48 -22.26
CA TYR A 482 -5.94 -21.66 -23.37
C TYR A 482 -5.07 -21.72 -24.65
N GLY A 483 -3.74 -21.89 -24.52
CA GLY A 483 -2.77 -21.76 -25.63
C GLY A 483 -2.76 -22.82 -26.74
N ALA A 484 -3.78 -23.67 -26.93
CA ALA A 484 -3.64 -24.83 -27.83
C ALA A 484 -4.86 -25.35 -28.64
N ARG A 485 -6.06 -24.73 -28.69
CA ARG A 485 -7.22 -25.40 -29.34
C ARG A 485 -8.26 -24.52 -30.04
N SER A 486 -9.02 -25.12 -30.96
CA SER A 486 -10.27 -24.59 -31.54
C SER A 486 -11.45 -24.76 -30.58
N GLY A 487 -12.39 -23.79 -30.51
CA GLY A 487 -13.59 -23.86 -29.64
C GLY A 487 -13.50 -23.07 -28.34
N VAL A 488 -12.57 -22.11 -28.27
CA VAL A 488 -12.18 -21.40 -27.05
C VAL A 488 -13.31 -20.57 -26.42
N GLY A 489 -14.18 -19.96 -27.24
CA GLY A 489 -15.34 -19.21 -26.72
C GLY A 489 -16.33 -20.07 -25.93
N GLU A 490 -16.54 -21.35 -26.30
CA GLU A 490 -17.42 -22.26 -25.55
C GLU A 490 -16.83 -22.64 -24.18
N ILE A 491 -15.49 -22.74 -24.09
CA ILE A 491 -14.78 -23.07 -22.85
C ILE A 491 -14.79 -21.87 -21.90
N ILE A 492 -14.57 -20.67 -22.44
CA ILE A 492 -14.55 -19.41 -21.69
C ILE A 492 -15.94 -19.01 -21.20
N ALA A 493 -17.00 -19.32 -21.96
CA ALA A 493 -18.38 -19.04 -21.54
C ALA A 493 -18.97 -20.11 -20.59
N ALA A 494 -18.33 -21.27 -20.43
CA ALA A 494 -18.82 -22.32 -19.55
C ALA A 494 -18.64 -21.94 -18.08
N GLY A 495 -19.72 -21.88 -17.30
CA GLY A 495 -19.63 -21.57 -15.87
C GLY A 495 -20.81 -20.72 -15.41
N SER A 496 -20.84 -20.41 -14.12
CA SER A 496 -21.93 -19.63 -13.52
C SER A 496 -21.47 -18.28 -12.97
N SER A 497 -20.17 -18.11 -12.71
CA SER A 497 -19.58 -16.89 -12.18
C SER A 497 -18.57 -16.27 -13.13
N THR A 498 -18.51 -14.93 -13.11
CA THR A 498 -17.60 -14.13 -13.93
C THR A 498 -16.28 -13.87 -13.20
N PHE A 499 -15.17 -14.05 -13.91
CA PHE A 499 -13.81 -13.81 -13.43
C PHE A 499 -13.10 -12.84 -14.37
N LEU A 500 -12.31 -11.92 -13.79
CA LEU A 500 -11.38 -11.07 -14.50
C LEU A 500 -10.01 -11.75 -14.46
N VAL A 501 -9.36 -11.81 -15.61
CA VAL A 501 -7.98 -12.25 -15.78
C VAL A 501 -7.15 -11.05 -16.20
N LEU A 502 -6.06 -10.78 -15.50
CA LEU A 502 -5.01 -9.85 -15.92
C LEU A 502 -3.79 -10.65 -16.34
N SER A 503 -3.31 -10.45 -17.57
CA SER A 503 -2.20 -11.20 -18.16
C SER A 503 -1.05 -10.29 -18.61
N ASP A 504 0.04 -10.91 -19.07
CA ASP A 504 1.28 -10.24 -19.46
C ASP A 504 1.96 -9.50 -18.30
N LEU A 505 1.86 -10.09 -17.10
CA LEU A 505 2.35 -9.50 -15.86
C LEU A 505 3.85 -9.73 -15.62
N THR A 506 4.49 -10.67 -16.33
CA THR A 506 5.87 -11.09 -16.04
C THR A 506 6.84 -9.89 -16.00
N THR A 507 6.84 -9.05 -17.02
CA THR A 507 7.72 -7.85 -17.08
C THR A 507 7.30 -6.80 -16.06
N ALA A 508 6.00 -6.56 -15.91
CA ALA A 508 5.45 -5.57 -14.99
C ALA A 508 5.81 -5.86 -13.53
N ILE A 509 5.73 -7.14 -13.13
CA ILE A 509 6.12 -7.60 -11.80
C ILE A 509 7.64 -7.47 -11.61
N SER A 510 8.44 -7.91 -12.60
CA SER A 510 9.90 -7.79 -12.54
C SER A 510 10.34 -6.35 -12.33
N ASP A 511 9.72 -5.40 -13.04
CA ASP A 511 10.03 -3.98 -12.91
C ASP A 511 9.58 -3.40 -11.56
N ALA A 512 8.42 -3.83 -11.05
CA ALA A 512 7.89 -3.39 -9.76
C ALA A 512 8.67 -3.93 -8.55
N THR A 513 9.51 -4.94 -8.75
CA THR A 513 10.26 -5.64 -7.69
C THR A 513 11.78 -5.64 -7.91
N ASP A 514 12.28 -4.80 -8.83
CA ASP A 514 13.70 -4.67 -9.20
C ASP A 514 14.60 -4.18 -8.04
N ASP A 515 14.01 -3.59 -7.00
CA ASP A 515 14.73 -3.13 -5.80
C ASP A 515 14.95 -4.23 -4.74
N LEU A 516 14.31 -5.39 -4.90
CA LEU A 516 14.43 -6.52 -3.98
C LEU A 516 15.74 -7.29 -4.22
N SER A 517 16.42 -7.67 -3.14
CA SER A 517 17.60 -8.52 -3.22
C SER A 517 17.20 -9.97 -3.47
N THR A 518 17.84 -10.61 -4.45
CA THR A 518 17.71 -12.05 -4.68
C THR A 518 18.51 -12.89 -3.70
N GLU A 519 19.31 -12.27 -2.82
CA GLU A 519 20.20 -12.95 -1.86
C GLU A 519 19.57 -13.12 -0.47
N ASP A 520 18.39 -12.53 -0.22
CA ASP A 520 17.69 -12.59 1.07
C ASP A 520 16.30 -13.26 0.92
N ALA A 521 16.04 -14.27 1.73
CA ALA A 521 14.74 -14.94 1.78
C ALA A 521 13.62 -14.02 2.28
N SER A 522 13.91 -12.99 3.09
CA SER A 522 12.90 -12.01 3.49
C SER A 522 12.39 -11.18 2.33
N ASP A 523 13.27 -10.88 1.38
CA ASP A 523 12.92 -10.11 0.17
C ASP A 523 12.06 -10.96 -0.78
N TYR A 524 12.26 -12.28 -0.81
CA TYR A 524 11.33 -13.19 -1.48
C TYR A 524 9.92 -13.16 -0.86
N ASN A 525 9.84 -13.09 0.47
CA ASN A 525 8.55 -12.92 1.15
C ASN A 525 7.92 -11.55 0.86
N ASP A 526 8.71 -10.49 0.73
CA ASP A 526 8.19 -9.16 0.35
C ASP A 526 7.77 -9.11 -1.13
N PHE A 527 8.44 -9.86 -2.01
CA PHE A 527 7.97 -10.14 -3.37
C PHE A 527 6.57 -10.76 -3.34
N LEU A 528 6.37 -11.86 -2.59
CA LEU A 528 5.08 -12.52 -2.49
C LEU A 528 4.00 -11.57 -1.94
N ARG A 529 4.31 -10.79 -0.90
CA ARG A 529 3.38 -9.78 -0.34
C ARG A 529 2.97 -8.70 -1.32
N THR A 530 3.88 -8.29 -2.21
CA THR A 530 3.56 -7.35 -3.30
C THR A 530 2.50 -7.96 -4.20
N ILE A 531 2.63 -9.25 -4.56
CA ILE A 531 1.63 -9.97 -5.36
C ILE A 531 0.30 -10.13 -4.61
N GLU A 532 0.33 -10.47 -3.32
CA GLU A 532 -0.89 -10.57 -2.49
C GLU A 532 -1.64 -9.25 -2.45
N THR A 533 -0.91 -8.16 -2.20
CA THR A 533 -1.48 -6.80 -2.16
C THR A 533 -2.10 -6.44 -3.50
N PHE A 534 -1.41 -6.76 -4.60
CA PHE A 534 -1.93 -6.51 -5.95
C PHE A 534 -3.21 -7.30 -6.25
N ILE A 535 -3.26 -8.59 -5.87
CA ILE A 535 -4.48 -9.41 -6.03
C ILE A 535 -5.65 -8.79 -5.25
N ASP A 536 -5.42 -8.39 -3.99
CA ASP A 536 -6.42 -7.76 -3.14
C ASP A 536 -6.93 -6.42 -3.72
N GLU A 537 -6.04 -5.62 -4.29
CA GLU A 537 -6.36 -4.33 -4.92
C GLU A 537 -7.17 -4.50 -6.22
N VAL A 538 -6.81 -5.50 -7.03
CA VAL A 538 -7.57 -5.85 -8.24
C VAL A 538 -8.94 -6.42 -7.89
N GLU A 539 -9.06 -7.28 -6.87
CA GLU A 539 -10.36 -7.74 -6.36
C GLU A 539 -11.19 -6.57 -5.81
N GLY A 540 -10.53 -5.63 -5.10
CA GLY A 540 -11.14 -4.40 -4.57
C GLY A 540 -11.73 -3.49 -5.66
N SER A 541 -11.20 -3.55 -6.88
CA SER A 541 -11.69 -2.79 -8.04
C SER A 541 -13.04 -3.30 -8.58
N GLY A 542 -13.50 -4.48 -8.16
CA GLY A 542 -14.69 -5.13 -8.71
C GLY A 542 -15.99 -4.32 -8.60
N ASP A 543 -16.18 -3.55 -7.52
CA ASP A 543 -17.37 -2.71 -7.34
C ASP A 543 -17.36 -1.44 -8.22
N GLU A 544 -16.16 -0.91 -8.52
CA GLU A 544 -15.96 0.25 -9.39
C GLU A 544 -16.13 -0.15 -10.86
N ILE A 545 -15.51 -1.26 -11.27
CA ILE A 545 -15.73 -1.90 -12.58
C ILE A 545 -17.22 -2.14 -12.79
N LYS A 546 -17.90 -2.73 -11.81
CA LYS A 546 -19.34 -2.97 -11.89
C LYS A 546 -20.14 -1.69 -12.08
N SER A 547 -19.78 -0.62 -11.36
CA SER A 547 -20.45 0.67 -11.46
C SER A 547 -20.28 1.27 -12.86
N PHE A 548 -19.06 1.21 -13.40
CA PHE A 548 -18.74 1.61 -14.78
C PHE A 548 -19.57 0.83 -15.81
N LEU A 549 -19.69 -0.50 -15.66
CA LEU A 549 -20.46 -1.34 -16.58
C LEU A 549 -21.98 -1.06 -16.51
N ILE A 550 -22.51 -0.67 -15.34
CA ILE A 550 -23.91 -0.23 -15.20
C ILE A 550 -24.13 1.10 -15.91
N GLU A 551 -23.21 2.06 -15.75
CA GLU A 551 -23.30 3.39 -16.34
C GLU A 551 -23.25 3.34 -17.88
N ASN A 552 -22.47 2.41 -18.43
CA ASN A 552 -22.35 2.16 -19.87
C ASN A 552 -23.40 1.16 -20.42
N GLU A 553 -24.42 0.82 -19.63
CA GLU A 553 -25.52 -0.07 -20.04
C GLU A 553 -25.08 -1.50 -20.47
N VAL A 554 -23.87 -1.93 -20.08
CA VAL A 554 -23.34 -3.29 -20.35
C VAL A 554 -24.04 -4.33 -19.47
N ILE A 555 -24.23 -4.01 -18.18
CA ILE A 555 -25.01 -4.85 -17.26
C ILE A 555 -26.24 -4.09 -16.74
N PRO A 556 -27.38 -4.76 -16.56
CA PRO A 556 -28.61 -4.10 -16.13
C PRO A 556 -28.48 -3.57 -14.71
N LYS A 557 -28.88 -2.30 -14.50
CA LYS A 557 -28.93 -1.69 -13.16
C LYS A 557 -29.80 -2.55 -12.21
N PRO A 558 -29.25 -3.07 -11.09
CA PRO A 558 -30.02 -3.88 -10.14
C PRO A 558 -31.28 -3.16 -9.61
N SER A 559 -32.39 -3.89 -9.47
CA SER A 559 -33.67 -3.31 -9.04
C SER A 559 -33.59 -2.76 -7.61
N ILE A 560 -32.82 -3.41 -6.73
CA ILE A 560 -32.58 -2.96 -5.34
C ILE A 560 -31.87 -1.61 -5.25
N ILE A 561 -30.94 -1.32 -6.16
CA ILE A 561 -30.24 -0.02 -6.23
C ILE A 561 -31.23 1.06 -6.70
N SER A 562 -31.96 0.79 -7.78
CA SER A 562 -32.98 1.71 -8.30
C SER A 562 -34.08 2.01 -7.27
N TYR A 563 -34.49 1.02 -6.47
CA TYR A 563 -35.49 1.23 -5.43
C TYR A 563 -34.93 1.94 -4.21
N ARG A 564 -33.66 1.71 -3.84
CA ARG A 564 -32.99 2.49 -2.79
C ARG A 564 -33.02 3.99 -3.13
N GLU A 565 -32.62 4.35 -4.33
CA GLU A 565 -32.71 5.73 -4.84
C GLU A 565 -34.15 6.24 -4.79
N LYS A 566 -35.13 5.44 -5.23
CA LYS A 566 -36.56 5.79 -5.16
C LYS A 566 -36.99 6.14 -3.72
N VAL A 567 -36.54 5.39 -2.72
CA VAL A 567 -36.88 5.65 -1.31
C VAL A 567 -36.18 6.92 -0.82
N GLU A 568 -34.89 7.12 -1.12
CA GLU A 568 -34.14 8.32 -0.74
C GLU A 568 -34.75 9.59 -1.37
N GLU A 569 -35.28 9.50 -2.59
CA GLU A 569 -35.86 10.63 -3.32
C GLU A 569 -37.34 10.91 -3.01
N ASN A 570 -38.15 9.85 -2.86
CA ASN A 570 -39.61 9.98 -2.89
C ASN A 570 -40.31 9.69 -1.54
N PHE A 571 -39.68 8.97 -0.62
CA PHE A 571 -40.32 8.59 0.64
C PHE A 571 -40.20 9.76 1.63
N ASN A 572 -41.26 9.97 2.42
CA ASN A 572 -41.39 11.17 3.24
C ASN A 572 -41.20 10.90 4.73
N ASN A 573 -41.52 9.68 5.17
CA ASN A 573 -41.57 9.29 6.58
C ASN A 573 -40.62 8.12 6.92
N PHE A 574 -40.15 7.41 5.89
CA PHE A 574 -39.16 6.35 6.01
C PHE A 574 -37.81 6.83 5.47
N VAL A 575 -36.74 6.39 6.12
CA VAL A 575 -35.35 6.75 5.83
C VAL A 575 -34.56 5.47 5.66
N ILE A 576 -33.62 5.47 4.72
CA ILE A 576 -32.70 4.35 4.52
C ILE A 576 -31.52 4.46 5.47
N SER A 577 -31.15 3.33 6.07
CA SER A 577 -29.91 3.16 6.79
C SER A 577 -29.14 1.98 6.21
N THR A 578 -27.90 2.22 5.80
CA THR A 578 -26.97 1.19 5.31
C THR A 578 -26.42 0.39 6.49
N LEU A 579 -26.50 -0.94 6.42
CA LEU A 579 -25.83 -1.84 7.35
C LEU A 579 -24.34 -1.80 7.04
N LYS A 580 -23.53 -1.30 7.97
CA LYS A 580 -22.08 -1.03 7.79
C LYS A 580 -21.19 -2.27 7.55
N LYS A 581 -21.72 -3.44 7.17
CA LYS A 581 -20.87 -4.63 6.97
C LYS A 581 -21.41 -5.80 6.12
N GLN A 582 -22.55 -5.72 5.43
CA GLN A 582 -23.04 -6.84 4.62
C GLN A 582 -23.79 -6.38 3.36
N SER A 583 -23.16 -6.56 2.20
CA SER A 583 -23.67 -6.44 0.83
C SER A 583 -24.35 -5.11 0.45
N GLN A 584 -23.93 -4.53 -0.68
CA GLN A 584 -24.63 -3.46 -1.40
C GLN A 584 -26.11 -3.78 -1.76
N TYR A 585 -26.57 -5.01 -1.50
CA TYR A 585 -27.88 -5.55 -1.88
C TYR A 585 -28.83 -5.76 -0.69
N GLN A 586 -28.50 -5.23 0.49
CA GLN A 586 -29.36 -5.26 1.68
C GLN A 586 -29.36 -3.91 2.39
N PHE A 587 -30.54 -3.39 2.73
CA PHE A 587 -30.65 -2.14 3.49
C PHE A 587 -31.88 -2.12 4.41
N ILE A 588 -31.78 -1.29 5.45
CA ILE A 588 -32.87 -1.10 6.40
C ILE A 588 -33.64 0.16 6.02
N ILE A 589 -34.94 0.02 5.79
CA ILE A 589 -35.87 1.14 5.66
C ILE A 589 -36.55 1.36 7.02
N GLY A 590 -36.26 2.48 7.67
CA GLY A 590 -36.69 2.76 9.03
C GLY A 590 -37.45 4.06 9.18
N SER A 591 -38.42 4.08 10.09
CA SER A 591 -39.07 5.30 10.57
C SER A 591 -39.02 5.36 12.09
N SER A 592 -38.78 6.55 12.63
CA SER A 592 -38.78 6.82 14.06
C SER A 592 -39.20 8.25 14.31
N ALA A 593 -40.20 8.46 15.17
CA ALA A 593 -40.69 9.78 15.50
C ALA A 593 -41.32 9.81 16.91
N ILE A 594 -41.59 11.03 17.38
CA ILE A 594 -42.38 11.25 18.60
C ILE A 594 -43.81 10.78 18.35
N LEU A 595 -44.28 9.86 19.19
CA LEU A 595 -45.63 9.29 19.14
C LEU A 595 -46.63 10.23 19.83
N PHE A 596 -46.37 10.59 21.09
CA PHE A 596 -47.12 11.61 21.84
C PHE A 596 -46.31 12.14 23.03
N TYR A 597 -46.64 13.35 23.45
CA TYR A 597 -46.10 13.97 24.67
C TYR A 597 -46.91 13.54 25.90
N THR A 598 -46.26 13.58 27.05
CA THR A 598 -46.85 13.34 28.37
C THR A 598 -46.39 14.41 29.35
N THR A 599 -47.17 14.63 30.39
CA THR A 599 -46.74 15.42 31.55
C THR A 599 -45.70 14.63 32.38
N GLN A 600 -44.94 15.34 33.21
CA GLN A 600 -43.97 14.71 34.12
C GLN A 600 -44.66 13.77 35.12
N GLU A 601 -45.84 14.14 35.62
CA GLU A 601 -46.62 13.30 36.54
C GLU A 601 -47.10 12.00 35.88
N GLU A 602 -47.60 12.08 34.65
CA GLU A 602 -47.99 10.90 33.86
C GLU A 602 -46.79 9.99 33.60
N MET A 603 -45.65 10.55 33.19
CA MET A 603 -44.43 9.78 32.90
C MET A 603 -43.86 9.12 34.15
N GLN A 604 -43.85 9.81 35.30
CA GLN A 604 -43.44 9.24 36.58
C GLN A 604 -44.35 8.08 36.99
N THR A 605 -45.66 8.22 36.78
CA THR A 605 -46.63 7.16 37.07
C THR A 605 -46.42 5.96 36.16
N ILE A 606 -46.25 6.16 34.86
CA ILE A 606 -45.97 5.08 33.89
C ILE A 606 -44.65 4.35 34.24
N ARG A 607 -43.62 5.08 34.68
CA ARG A 607 -42.35 4.49 35.15
C ARG A 607 -42.54 3.64 36.41
N ARG A 608 -43.34 4.07 37.38
CA ARG A 608 -43.65 3.29 38.60
C ARG A 608 -44.40 2.00 38.27
N ILE A 609 -45.35 2.07 37.35
CA ILE A 609 -46.13 0.91 36.89
C ILE A 609 -45.25 -0.09 36.10
N ASN A 610 -44.08 0.35 35.61
CA ASN A 610 -43.07 -0.49 34.97
C ASN A 610 -43.61 -1.30 33.76
N VAL A 611 -44.49 -0.67 32.97
CA VAL A 611 -45.22 -1.31 31.87
C VAL A 611 -44.29 -1.93 30.82
N PHE A 612 -43.22 -1.25 30.42
CA PHE A 612 -42.24 -1.74 29.44
C PHE A 612 -41.03 -2.37 30.12
N SER A 613 -41.21 -3.58 30.66
CA SER A 613 -40.18 -4.30 31.40
C SER A 613 -40.08 -5.77 30.99
N ARG A 614 -38.97 -6.40 31.35
CA ARG A 614 -38.72 -7.83 31.07
C ARG A 614 -39.75 -8.74 31.72
N ASN A 615 -40.29 -8.34 32.88
CA ASN A 615 -41.35 -9.07 33.57
C ASN A 615 -42.67 -9.07 32.79
N ASN A 616 -42.89 -8.06 31.94
CA ASN A 616 -44.04 -7.95 31.05
C ASN A 616 -43.72 -8.38 29.60
N GLY A 617 -42.64 -9.16 29.41
CA GLY A 617 -42.26 -9.71 28.10
C GLY A 617 -41.55 -8.74 27.16
N PHE A 618 -41.19 -7.53 27.61
CA PHE A 618 -40.46 -6.55 26.79
C PHE A 618 -38.94 -6.67 26.98
N TYR A 619 -38.21 -6.63 25.87
CA TYR A 619 -36.76 -6.53 25.80
C TYR A 619 -36.35 -5.13 25.39
N LYS A 620 -35.18 -4.66 25.84
CA LYS A 620 -34.63 -3.35 25.45
C LYS A 620 -33.42 -3.55 24.55
N ASN A 621 -33.43 -2.96 23.36
CA ASN A 621 -32.29 -3.02 22.45
C ASN A 621 -31.22 -1.96 22.79
N ALA A 622 -30.04 -2.05 22.15
CA ALA A 622 -28.95 -1.10 22.32
C ALA A 622 -29.34 0.36 21.95
N GLY A 623 -30.32 0.52 21.04
CA GLY A 623 -30.89 1.81 20.67
C GLY A 623 -31.89 2.40 21.68
N GLY A 624 -32.10 1.74 22.83
CA GLY A 624 -32.97 2.23 23.89
C GLY A 624 -34.46 1.95 23.71
N TYR A 625 -34.86 1.22 22.67
CA TYR A 625 -36.25 0.87 22.39
C TYR A 625 -36.64 -0.45 23.06
N TYR A 626 -37.81 -0.45 23.69
CA TYR A 626 -38.49 -1.63 24.19
C TYR A 626 -39.29 -2.32 23.08
N TYR A 627 -39.17 -3.63 22.96
CA TYR A 627 -39.84 -4.44 21.95
C TYR A 627 -40.26 -5.81 22.52
N SER A 628 -41.30 -6.40 21.94
CA SER A 628 -41.73 -7.78 22.20
C SER A 628 -42.48 -8.33 20.99
N GLU A 629 -42.52 -9.66 20.84
CA GLU A 629 -43.27 -10.29 19.75
C GLU A 629 -44.78 -10.04 19.88
N GLU A 630 -45.32 -10.03 21.11
CA GLU A 630 -46.74 -9.71 21.33
C GLU A 630 -47.07 -8.26 20.94
N PHE A 631 -46.20 -7.31 21.30
CA PHE A 631 -46.36 -5.91 20.92
C PHE A 631 -46.36 -5.74 19.40
N LYS A 632 -45.42 -6.41 18.73
CA LYS A 632 -45.35 -6.45 17.27
C LYS A 632 -46.59 -7.04 16.62
N THR A 633 -47.10 -8.15 17.15
CA THR A 633 -48.34 -8.77 16.66
C THR A 633 -49.55 -7.82 16.81
N LYS A 634 -49.71 -7.12 17.94
CA LYS A 634 -50.81 -6.15 18.11
C LYS A 634 -50.71 -4.98 17.13
N ILE A 635 -49.50 -4.47 16.86
CA ILE A 635 -49.28 -3.43 15.83
C ILE A 635 -49.67 -3.96 14.44
N LEU A 636 -49.23 -5.17 14.09
CA LEU A 636 -49.58 -5.80 12.82
C LEU A 636 -51.09 -6.00 12.66
N GLN A 637 -51.81 -6.41 13.71
CA GLN A 637 -53.26 -6.57 13.69
C GLN A 637 -54.00 -5.24 13.41
N GLU A 638 -53.49 -4.12 13.91
CA GLU A 638 -54.06 -2.80 13.61
C GLU A 638 -53.80 -2.39 12.16
N LEU A 639 -52.59 -2.65 11.62
CA LEU A 639 -52.26 -2.41 10.22
C LEU A 639 -53.02 -3.35 9.27
N ALA A 640 -53.26 -4.60 9.69
CA ALA A 640 -53.97 -5.63 8.92
C ALA A 640 -55.39 -5.20 8.52
N LYS A 641 -56.02 -4.30 9.28
CA LYS A 641 -57.34 -3.73 8.95
C LYS A 641 -57.39 -3.00 7.61
N LYS A 642 -56.23 -2.57 7.10
CA LYS A 642 -56.05 -1.91 5.80
C LYS A 642 -55.18 -2.71 4.83
N GLU A 643 -54.86 -3.96 5.17
CA GLU A 643 -53.98 -4.82 4.37
C GLU A 643 -54.53 -5.10 2.97
N GLY A 644 -55.85 -5.29 2.81
CA GLY A 644 -56.45 -5.45 1.49
C GLY A 644 -56.21 -4.24 0.56
N GLU A 645 -56.33 -3.02 1.10
CA GLU A 645 -56.04 -1.79 0.34
C GLU A 645 -54.54 -1.66 0.03
N ALA A 646 -53.69 -2.03 0.99
CA ALA A 646 -52.23 -2.02 0.84
C ALA A 646 -51.76 -3.01 -0.23
N ILE A 647 -52.32 -4.23 -0.25
CA ILE A 647 -52.01 -5.26 -1.25
C ILE A 647 -52.46 -4.81 -2.64
N GLU A 648 -53.69 -4.27 -2.77
CA GLU A 648 -54.18 -3.77 -4.06
C GLU A 648 -53.33 -2.60 -4.58
N PHE A 649 -52.87 -1.71 -3.69
CA PHE A 649 -51.89 -0.69 -4.06
C PHE A 649 -50.56 -1.31 -4.49
N ALA A 650 -50.04 -2.27 -3.73
CA ALA A 650 -48.78 -2.94 -4.02
C ALA A 650 -48.79 -3.63 -5.40
N LYS A 651 -49.85 -4.39 -5.71
CA LYS A 651 -50.04 -5.02 -7.02
C LYS A 651 -50.02 -4.01 -8.17
N ARG A 652 -50.69 -2.86 -8.02
CA ARG A 652 -50.66 -1.78 -9.02
C ARG A 652 -49.27 -1.17 -9.19
N GLN A 653 -48.56 -0.92 -8.10
CA GLN A 653 -47.20 -0.39 -8.16
C GLN A 653 -46.22 -1.40 -8.77
N MET A 654 -46.38 -2.69 -8.49
CA MET A 654 -45.57 -3.73 -9.15
C MET A 654 -45.79 -3.75 -10.66
N LYS A 655 -47.04 -3.59 -11.14
CA LYS A 655 -47.33 -3.48 -12.57
C LYS A 655 -46.64 -2.26 -13.21
N LEU A 656 -46.63 -1.13 -12.52
CA LEU A 656 -45.95 0.10 -12.99
C LEU A 656 -44.43 -0.03 -12.98
N ASN A 657 -43.86 -0.64 -11.94
CA ASN A 657 -42.41 -0.73 -11.75
C ASN A 657 -41.77 -1.89 -12.54
N PHE A 658 -42.49 -2.99 -12.79
CA PHE A 658 -41.93 -4.22 -13.38
C PHE A 658 -42.61 -4.66 -14.71
N GLY A 659 -43.68 -3.98 -15.15
CA GLY A 659 -44.34 -4.16 -16.45
C GLY A 659 -45.44 -5.24 -16.51
N GLU A 660 -46.21 -5.25 -17.61
CA GLU A 660 -47.41 -6.11 -17.78
C GLU A 660 -47.09 -7.63 -17.79
N LYS A 661 -45.87 -8.02 -18.17
CA LYS A 661 -45.45 -9.44 -18.23
C LYS A 661 -45.49 -10.16 -16.88
N TYR A 662 -45.58 -9.42 -15.77
CA TYR A 662 -45.70 -9.97 -14.43
C TYR A 662 -47.15 -10.10 -13.94
N GLU A 663 -48.15 -9.60 -14.67
CA GLU A 663 -49.56 -9.57 -14.22
C GLU A 663 -50.10 -10.98 -13.88
N GLN A 664 -49.76 -12.00 -14.67
CA GLN A 664 -50.14 -13.39 -14.40
C GLN A 664 -49.30 -14.08 -13.30
N LYS A 665 -48.06 -13.63 -13.08
CA LYS A 665 -47.19 -14.15 -12.01
C LYS A 665 -47.48 -13.51 -10.66
N ILE A 666 -47.91 -12.25 -10.63
CA ILE A 666 -48.18 -11.46 -9.41
C ILE A 666 -49.20 -12.17 -8.53
N ASP A 667 -50.35 -12.58 -9.06
CA ASP A 667 -51.37 -13.26 -8.24
C ASP A 667 -50.86 -14.62 -7.70
N SER A 668 -50.14 -15.40 -8.52
CA SER A 668 -49.51 -16.65 -8.08
C SER A 668 -48.42 -16.46 -7.02
N LEU A 669 -47.70 -15.33 -7.07
CA LEU A 669 -46.66 -14.96 -6.13
C LEU A 669 -47.28 -14.55 -4.79
N TRP A 670 -48.34 -13.73 -4.79
CA TRP A 670 -49.08 -13.36 -3.58
C TRP A 670 -49.87 -14.53 -2.99
N GLU A 671 -50.36 -15.47 -3.81
CA GLU A 671 -50.93 -16.75 -3.35
C GLU A 671 -49.85 -17.64 -2.68
N LYS A 672 -48.66 -17.79 -3.27
CA LYS A 672 -47.55 -18.52 -2.62
C LYS A 672 -47.03 -17.83 -1.36
N PHE A 673 -47.05 -16.49 -1.33
CA PHE A 673 -46.67 -15.70 -0.16
C PHE A 673 -47.71 -15.80 0.98
N SER A 674 -48.98 -16.03 0.66
CA SER A 674 -50.04 -16.33 1.64
C SER A 674 -50.13 -17.82 2.01
N LEU A 675 -49.61 -18.72 1.17
CA LEU A 675 -49.62 -20.18 1.36
C LEU A 675 -48.33 -20.78 1.95
N SER A 676 -47.23 -20.03 2.05
CA SER A 676 -45.96 -20.48 2.65
C SER A 676 -45.93 -20.41 4.19
N GLY A 677 -47.10 -20.35 4.83
CA GLY A 677 -47.30 -20.64 6.25
C GLY A 677 -47.62 -22.12 6.46
N GLY A 678 -46.60 -22.97 6.55
CA GLY A 678 -46.76 -24.32 7.07
C GLY A 678 -47.19 -24.25 8.54
N TYR A 679 -48.46 -24.58 8.81
CA TYR A 679 -49.10 -24.70 10.13
C TYR A 679 -48.94 -23.49 11.07
N VAL A 680 -49.86 -22.52 11.03
CA VAL A 680 -50.66 -22.00 12.18
C VAL A 680 -51.72 -21.03 11.63
N GLY A 681 -53.00 -21.25 11.96
CA GLY A 681 -54.11 -20.29 12.15
C GLY A 681 -54.40 -19.12 11.17
N PRO A 682 -55.69 -18.80 10.91
CA PRO A 682 -56.06 -17.65 10.09
C PRO A 682 -55.85 -16.35 10.89
N GLN A 683 -54.64 -15.75 10.84
CA GLN A 683 -54.32 -14.32 11.12
C GLN A 683 -52.80 -14.02 11.26
N GLU A 684 -51.91 -14.55 10.41
CA GLU A 684 -50.47 -14.21 10.48
C GLU A 684 -49.95 -13.61 9.16
N SER A 685 -49.79 -12.28 9.13
CA SER A 685 -49.27 -11.51 7.98
C SER A 685 -47.74 -11.66 7.83
N SER A 686 -47.25 -11.84 6.60
CA SER A 686 -45.82 -12.01 6.22
C SER A 686 -44.88 -10.85 6.59
N LEU A 687 -45.41 -9.67 6.94
CA LEU A 687 -44.68 -8.54 7.52
C LEU A 687 -43.90 -8.91 8.81
N LYS A 688 -44.27 -10.02 9.47
CA LYS A 688 -43.74 -10.41 10.78
C LYS A 688 -42.25 -10.75 10.78
N ASN A 689 -41.62 -11.24 9.71
CA ASN A 689 -40.22 -11.68 9.81
C ASN A 689 -39.20 -10.55 9.57
N ASN A 690 -39.47 -9.64 8.64
CA ASN A 690 -38.51 -8.60 8.25
C ASN A 690 -38.78 -7.24 8.93
N MET A 691 -39.75 -7.18 9.83
CA MET A 691 -40.14 -5.95 10.52
C MET A 691 -39.70 -5.95 11.99
N PHE A 692 -39.02 -4.89 12.41
CA PHE A 692 -38.79 -4.57 13.81
C PHE A 692 -39.68 -3.39 14.23
N VAL A 693 -40.34 -3.51 15.39
CA VAL A 693 -41.08 -2.40 16.01
C VAL A 693 -40.67 -2.22 17.46
N GLY A 694 -40.59 -0.98 17.92
CA GLY A 694 -40.24 -0.68 19.29
C GLY A 694 -40.80 0.66 19.77
N ILE A 695 -40.82 0.82 21.08
CA ILE A 695 -41.30 2.02 21.79
C ILE A 695 -40.23 2.46 22.78
N SER A 696 -40.03 3.76 22.94
CA SER A 696 -39.15 4.29 23.99
C SER A 696 -39.76 5.51 24.66
N ALA A 697 -39.33 5.79 25.88
CA ALA A 697 -39.85 6.86 26.71
C ALA A 697 -38.70 7.76 27.14
N TYR A 698 -38.78 9.05 26.82
CA TYR A 698 -37.78 10.05 27.17
C TYR A 698 -38.33 11.00 28.23
N SER A 699 -37.46 11.38 29.17
CA SER A 699 -37.76 12.42 30.16
C SER A 699 -36.87 13.62 29.91
N GLY A 700 -37.46 14.82 29.92
CA GLY A 700 -36.83 16.08 29.54
C GLY A 700 -35.79 16.63 30.53
N ASP A 701 -35.24 15.79 31.41
CA ASP A 701 -34.29 16.18 32.46
C ASP A 701 -32.83 15.77 32.14
N SER A 702 -32.53 15.48 30.87
CA SER A 702 -31.16 15.20 30.44
C SER A 702 -30.43 16.50 30.11
N ASP A 703 -29.31 16.70 30.79
CA ASP A 703 -28.35 17.82 30.83
C ASP A 703 -27.67 18.16 29.48
N ASP A 704 -28.44 18.24 28.38
CA ASP A 704 -27.89 18.47 27.04
C ASP A 704 -28.04 19.94 26.61
N ARG A 705 -26.91 20.60 26.37
CA ARG A 705 -26.76 22.06 26.13
C ARG A 705 -27.30 22.53 24.77
N LYS A 706 -28.29 21.84 24.20
CA LYS A 706 -28.98 22.19 22.96
C LYS A 706 -30.49 22.24 23.23
N GLN A 707 -30.99 23.42 23.59
CA GLN A 707 -32.41 23.71 23.87
C GLN A 707 -33.42 22.99 22.93
N LYS A 708 -34.50 22.39 23.45
CA LYS A 708 -35.92 22.79 23.15
C LYS A 708 -37.11 21.88 23.58
N LEU A 709 -36.96 20.78 24.31
CA LEU A 709 -38.15 19.99 24.74
C LEU A 709 -38.28 19.93 26.27
N LYS A 710 -39.22 20.72 26.82
CA LYS A 710 -39.55 20.77 28.27
C LYS A 710 -40.56 19.70 28.72
N GLN A 711 -40.99 18.82 27.81
CA GLN A 711 -42.05 17.84 28.06
C GLN A 711 -41.52 16.43 27.81
N ASP A 712 -41.96 15.49 28.64
CA ASP A 712 -41.67 14.06 28.49
C ASP A 712 -42.45 13.51 27.28
N TYR A 713 -41.92 12.49 26.60
CA TYR A 713 -42.56 11.96 25.40
C TYR A 713 -42.24 10.49 25.14
N PHE A 714 -43.10 9.85 24.36
CA PHE A 714 -42.89 8.53 23.79
C PHE A 714 -42.45 8.64 22.34
N THR A 715 -41.52 7.80 21.91
CA THR A 715 -41.18 7.63 20.47
C THR A 715 -41.38 6.19 20.05
N TYR A 716 -41.74 5.99 18.80
CA TYR A 716 -41.75 4.67 18.20
C TYR A 716 -40.56 4.52 17.24
N THR A 717 -40.23 3.28 16.93
CA THR A 717 -39.40 2.90 15.79
C THR A 717 -40.09 1.76 15.05
N MET A 718 -39.99 1.80 13.73
CA MET A 718 -40.42 0.74 12.83
C MET A 718 -39.33 0.58 11.77
N LYS A 719 -38.82 -0.63 11.54
CA LYS A 719 -37.73 -0.88 10.60
C LYS A 719 -38.05 -2.12 9.77
N PHE A 720 -37.74 -2.05 8.49
CA PHE A 720 -37.86 -3.14 7.53
C PHE A 720 -36.50 -3.49 6.98
N ASP A 721 -36.15 -4.76 7.01
CA ASP A 721 -34.98 -5.31 6.33
C ASP A 721 -35.37 -5.72 4.91
N VAL A 722 -34.71 -5.13 3.90
CA VAL A 722 -35.05 -5.29 2.48
C VAL A 722 -33.81 -5.69 1.68
N ASN A 723 -33.98 -6.68 0.81
CA ASN A 723 -32.98 -7.18 -0.14
C ASN A 723 -33.64 -7.50 -1.50
N GLU A 724 -32.86 -7.90 -2.51
CA GLU A 724 -33.36 -8.18 -3.88
C GLU A 724 -34.52 -9.20 -3.89
N SER A 725 -34.47 -10.25 -3.06
CA SER A 725 -35.51 -11.29 -3.04
C SER A 725 -36.81 -10.85 -2.38
N THR A 726 -36.75 -9.84 -1.50
CA THR A 726 -37.89 -9.37 -0.72
C THR A 726 -38.44 -8.01 -1.19
N LEU A 727 -37.68 -7.32 -2.04
CA LEU A 727 -37.97 -5.99 -2.58
C LEU A 727 -39.32 -5.91 -3.29
N SER A 728 -39.60 -6.88 -4.16
CA SER A 728 -40.81 -6.89 -4.99
C SER A 728 -42.09 -6.92 -4.16
N PHE A 729 -42.03 -7.42 -2.92
CA PHE A 729 -43.17 -7.50 -1.99
C PHE A 729 -43.19 -6.34 -1.00
N TYR A 730 -42.10 -6.13 -0.25
CA TYR A 730 -42.11 -5.13 0.82
C TYR A 730 -41.99 -3.72 0.28
N GLY A 731 -41.30 -3.50 -0.83
CA GLY A 731 -41.11 -2.16 -1.36
C GLY A 731 -42.44 -1.43 -1.64
N PRO A 732 -43.33 -1.99 -2.46
CA PRO A 732 -44.64 -1.41 -2.72
C PRO A 732 -45.55 -1.29 -1.48
N LEU A 733 -45.44 -2.21 -0.51
CA LEU A 733 -46.19 -2.14 0.74
C LEU A 733 -45.70 -0.99 1.65
N ILE A 734 -44.38 -0.82 1.78
CA ILE A 734 -43.80 0.29 2.54
C ILE A 734 -44.17 1.61 1.87
N GLU A 735 -44.23 1.67 0.54
CA GLU A 735 -44.70 2.84 -0.21
C GLU A 735 -46.17 3.19 0.11
N TYR A 736 -47.06 2.19 0.24
CA TYR A 736 -48.44 2.44 0.69
C TYR A 736 -48.46 3.07 2.09
N TYR A 737 -47.69 2.52 3.02
CA TYR A 737 -47.66 3.03 4.40
C TYR A 737 -46.95 4.37 4.54
N ASP A 738 -45.93 4.67 3.71
CA ASP A 738 -45.33 6.02 3.63
C ASP A 738 -46.36 7.05 3.18
N ASN A 739 -47.19 6.70 2.18
CA ASN A 739 -48.26 7.55 1.68
C ASN A 739 -49.45 7.67 2.64
N ASN A 740 -49.66 6.69 3.52
CA ASN A 740 -50.77 6.61 4.48
C ASN A 740 -50.26 6.54 5.93
N PHE A 741 -49.26 7.37 6.24
CA PHE A 741 -48.48 7.24 7.48
C PHE A 741 -49.27 7.40 8.77
N ASP A 742 -50.42 8.08 8.72
CA ASP A 742 -51.37 8.18 9.83
C ASP A 742 -51.86 6.80 10.33
N LEU A 743 -51.87 5.78 9.47
CA LEU A 743 -52.20 4.40 9.84
C LEU A 743 -51.16 3.82 10.81
N ILE A 744 -49.86 4.06 10.55
CA ILE A 744 -48.77 3.64 11.43
C ILE A 744 -48.86 4.36 12.76
N VAL A 745 -48.94 5.69 12.73
CA VAL A 745 -49.01 6.50 13.97
C VAL A 745 -50.26 6.12 14.78
N GLY A 746 -51.40 5.90 14.11
CA GLY A 746 -52.65 5.45 14.74
C GLY A 746 -52.51 4.09 15.43
N ALA A 747 -51.92 3.10 14.74
CA ALA A 747 -51.68 1.76 15.29
C ALA A 747 -50.80 1.83 16.55
N PHE A 748 -49.65 2.50 16.48
CA PHE A 748 -48.76 2.66 17.63
C PHE A 748 -49.43 3.40 18.79
N ASN A 749 -50.12 4.51 18.52
CA ASN A 749 -50.78 5.31 19.56
C ASN A 749 -51.85 4.50 20.29
N LYS A 750 -52.64 3.72 19.57
CA LYS A 750 -53.67 2.85 20.14
C LYS A 750 -53.05 1.76 21.01
N VAL A 751 -52.15 0.94 20.44
CA VAL A 751 -51.57 -0.22 21.13
C VAL A 751 -50.78 0.21 22.37
N VAL A 752 -49.97 1.26 22.27
CA VAL A 752 -49.19 1.77 23.42
C VAL A 752 -50.11 2.23 24.56
N LYS A 753 -51.22 2.92 24.24
CA LYS A 753 -52.20 3.34 25.25
C LYS A 753 -52.94 2.17 25.89
N GLU A 754 -53.22 1.11 25.13
CA GLU A 754 -53.81 -0.12 25.68
C GLU A 754 -52.87 -0.78 26.70
N TYR A 755 -51.58 -0.92 26.37
CA TYR A 755 -50.58 -1.43 27.33
C TYR A 755 -50.50 -0.59 28.60
N ILE A 756 -50.48 0.74 28.48
CA ILE A 756 -50.45 1.64 29.65
C ILE A 756 -51.72 1.47 30.50
N LYS A 757 -52.90 1.37 29.88
CA LYS A 757 -54.18 1.16 30.58
C LYS A 757 -54.22 -0.18 31.29
N GLU A 758 -53.84 -1.27 30.63
CA GLU A 758 -53.81 -2.63 31.20
C GLU A 758 -52.86 -2.71 32.39
N ALA A 759 -51.65 -2.16 32.27
CA ALA A 759 -50.67 -2.19 33.35
C ALA A 759 -51.13 -1.36 34.55
N ALA A 760 -51.82 -0.24 34.34
CA ALA A 760 -52.38 0.56 35.41
C ALA A 760 -53.54 -0.12 36.14
N MET A 761 -54.38 -0.88 35.42
CA MET A 761 -55.43 -1.69 36.05
C MET A 761 -54.81 -2.77 36.96
N LYS A 762 -53.82 -3.51 36.46
CA LYS A 762 -53.09 -4.52 37.27
C LYS A 762 -52.44 -3.89 38.51
N HIS A 763 -51.78 -2.74 38.35
CA HIS A 763 -51.14 -2.05 39.46
C HIS A 763 -52.14 -1.62 40.55
N ARG A 764 -53.35 -1.18 40.17
CA ARG A 764 -54.42 -0.86 41.12
C ARG A 764 -54.92 -2.08 41.88
N GLU A 765 -55.08 -3.21 41.19
CA GLU A 765 -55.50 -4.49 41.81
C GLU A 765 -54.46 -5.01 42.81
N GLU A 766 -53.16 -4.87 42.49
CA GLU A 766 -52.06 -5.35 43.32
C GLU A 766 -51.76 -4.47 44.55
N THR A 767 -51.95 -3.15 44.45
CA THR A 767 -51.53 -2.20 45.50
C THR A 767 -52.68 -1.68 46.38
N GLN A 768 -53.94 -1.92 46.02
CA GLN A 768 -55.14 -1.32 46.64
C GLN A 768 -55.11 0.22 46.73
N GLN A 769 -54.17 0.88 46.04
CA GLN A 769 -54.07 2.33 45.96
C GLN A 769 -54.82 2.84 44.73
N SER A 770 -55.69 3.84 44.94
CA SER A 770 -56.40 4.54 43.88
C SER A 770 -55.48 5.52 43.16
N ASP A 771 -54.49 5.01 42.44
CA ASP A 771 -53.73 5.84 41.51
C ASP A 771 -54.59 6.03 40.27
N ALA A 772 -55.44 7.05 40.33
CA ALA A 772 -56.16 7.57 39.20
C ALA A 772 -55.15 8.07 38.16
N LEU A 773 -54.63 7.21 37.27
CA LEU A 773 -54.03 7.64 36.01
C LEU A 773 -54.96 8.71 35.41
N PRO A 774 -54.53 9.98 35.32
CA PRO A 774 -55.30 11.00 34.66
C PRO A 774 -55.06 10.86 33.16
N ILE A 775 -55.36 9.69 32.58
CA ILE A 775 -55.63 9.67 31.14
C ILE A 775 -57.02 10.29 31.01
N GLN A 776 -57.09 11.63 31.12
CA GLN A 776 -58.11 12.33 30.38
C GLN A 776 -57.90 11.87 28.94
N GLU A 777 -58.89 11.16 28.38
CA GLU A 777 -59.06 11.25 26.94
C GLU A 777 -59.05 12.73 26.66
N ALA A 778 -57.98 13.20 26.01
CA ALA A 778 -57.98 14.54 25.48
C ALA A 778 -59.25 14.59 24.63
N ARG A 779 -60.28 15.26 25.14
CA ARG A 779 -61.19 15.97 24.26
C ARG A 779 -60.24 16.87 23.51
N ALA A 780 -59.82 16.43 22.32
CA ALA A 780 -59.09 17.25 21.38
C ALA A 780 -59.89 18.54 21.37
N ASN A 781 -59.33 19.62 21.93
CA ASN A 781 -60.02 20.89 21.90
C ASN A 781 -60.19 21.18 20.41
N PRO A 782 -61.41 21.09 19.84
CA PRO A 782 -61.59 21.17 18.39
C PRO A 782 -61.17 22.55 17.86
N LEU A 783 -60.91 23.48 18.77
CA LEU A 783 -60.66 24.90 18.54
C LEU A 783 -59.19 25.32 18.69
N ASP A 784 -58.20 24.46 19.03
CA ASP A 784 -56.77 24.85 19.02
C ASP A 784 -56.21 24.84 17.58
N VAL A 785 -56.60 25.82 16.76
CA VAL A 785 -56.13 25.99 15.38
C VAL A 785 -55.21 27.20 15.31
N ARG A 786 -54.04 27.02 14.69
CA ARG A 786 -53.02 28.06 14.49
C ARG A 786 -52.83 28.32 13.02
N LEU A 787 -53.04 29.55 12.61
CA LEU A 787 -52.86 30.00 11.23
C LEU A 787 -51.43 30.51 11.06
N TYR A 788 -50.74 29.95 10.08
CA TYR A 788 -49.40 30.32 9.69
C TYR A 788 -49.39 30.90 8.28
N GLU A 789 -48.42 31.76 8.00
CA GLU A 789 -48.14 32.34 6.69
C GLU A 789 -46.70 32.04 6.31
N ILE A 790 -46.48 31.70 5.04
CA ILE A 790 -45.17 31.38 4.50
C ILE A 790 -45.04 31.96 3.10
N ASP A 791 -43.90 32.59 2.85
CA ASP A 791 -43.54 33.11 1.55
C ASP A 791 -42.52 32.19 0.86
N PHE A 792 -42.70 31.92 -0.43
CA PHE A 792 -41.73 31.15 -1.19
C PHE A 792 -41.62 31.65 -2.63
N VAL A 793 -40.41 31.60 -3.19
CA VAL A 793 -40.12 31.93 -4.58
C VAL A 793 -40.25 30.66 -5.41
N MET A 794 -41.17 30.69 -6.38
CA MET A 794 -41.47 29.56 -7.26
C MET A 794 -41.19 29.93 -8.72
N SER A 795 -40.54 29.04 -9.47
CA SER A 795 -40.46 29.11 -10.93
C SER A 795 -41.18 27.97 -11.62
N TYR A 796 -41.79 28.26 -12.77
CA TYR A 796 -42.56 27.31 -13.58
C TYR A 796 -42.49 27.69 -15.07
N PRO A 797 -42.57 26.72 -16.00
CA PRO A 797 -42.50 27.00 -17.43
C PRO A 797 -43.77 27.72 -17.93
N LEU A 798 -43.60 28.74 -18.80
CA LEU A 798 -44.70 29.35 -19.53
C LEU A 798 -44.85 28.59 -20.87
N ALA A 799 -46.08 28.20 -21.23
CA ALA A 799 -46.53 27.58 -22.51
C ALA A 799 -46.87 26.07 -22.53
N GLN A 800 -46.69 25.29 -21.45
CA GLN A 800 -47.10 23.87 -21.39
C GLN A 800 -48.41 23.65 -20.59
N GLY A 801 -49.47 24.41 -20.89
CA GLY A 801 -50.83 24.09 -20.43
C GLY A 801 -51.16 24.30 -18.94
N PHE A 802 -50.28 24.92 -18.14
CA PHE A 802 -50.57 25.27 -16.73
C PHE A 802 -50.69 26.79 -16.55
N GLU A 803 -51.88 27.30 -16.22
CA GLU A 803 -52.02 28.66 -15.71
C GLU A 803 -51.59 28.70 -14.23
N ILE A 804 -51.08 29.86 -13.76
CA ILE A 804 -50.70 30.02 -12.34
C ILE A 804 -51.89 29.78 -11.40
N THR A 805 -53.11 30.02 -11.89
CA THR A 805 -54.36 29.72 -11.19
C THR A 805 -54.57 28.22 -10.97
N ASP A 806 -54.14 27.36 -11.89
CA ASP A 806 -54.27 25.91 -11.77
C ASP A 806 -53.30 25.38 -10.73
N ILE A 807 -52.06 25.87 -10.76
CA ILE A 807 -51.05 25.58 -9.73
C ILE A 807 -51.57 26.04 -8.36
N HIS A 808 -52.17 27.22 -8.26
CA HIS A 808 -52.77 27.69 -7.01
C HIS A 808 -53.92 26.81 -6.54
N ASN A 809 -54.77 26.32 -7.44
CA ASN A 809 -55.89 25.44 -7.08
C ASN A 809 -55.38 24.09 -6.55
N ILE A 810 -54.35 23.52 -7.18
CA ILE A 810 -53.73 22.27 -6.73
C ILE A 810 -53.02 22.48 -5.38
N ILE A 811 -52.31 23.59 -5.19
CA ILE A 811 -51.69 23.92 -3.90
C ILE A 811 -52.74 24.10 -2.80
N ARG A 812 -53.92 24.68 -3.10
CA ARG A 812 -55.03 24.78 -2.13
C ARG A 812 -55.66 23.43 -1.78
N ALA A 813 -55.49 22.41 -2.62
CA ALA A 813 -55.95 21.06 -2.33
C ALA A 813 -55.02 20.31 -1.35
N ILE A 814 -53.81 20.84 -1.09
CA ILE A 814 -52.89 20.27 -0.10
C ILE A 814 -53.54 20.38 1.29
N PRO A 815 -53.60 19.29 2.09
CA PRO A 815 -54.27 19.28 3.38
C PRO A 815 -53.79 20.41 4.29
N ASN A 816 -54.70 21.15 4.90
CA ASN A 816 -54.45 22.30 5.79
C ASN A 816 -54.02 23.62 5.12
N VAL A 817 -53.83 23.66 3.80
CA VAL A 817 -53.61 24.93 3.09
C VAL A 817 -54.93 25.69 3.01
N THR A 818 -54.93 26.96 3.44
CA THR A 818 -56.13 27.81 3.44
C THR A 818 -56.15 28.70 2.21
N THR A 819 -55.03 29.34 1.88
CA THR A 819 -54.94 30.27 0.74
C THR A 819 -53.54 30.27 0.15
N VAL A 820 -53.44 30.49 -1.16
CA VAL A 820 -52.19 30.82 -1.85
C VAL A 820 -52.44 31.97 -2.82
N ARG A 821 -51.50 32.92 -2.91
CA ARG A 821 -51.56 34.07 -3.82
C ARG A 821 -50.16 34.50 -4.25
N THR A 822 -50.06 35.06 -5.45
CA THR A 822 -48.83 35.70 -5.93
C THR A 822 -48.68 37.09 -5.30
N ILE A 823 -47.48 37.43 -4.83
CA ILE A 823 -47.15 38.76 -4.28
C ILE A 823 -46.33 39.57 -5.28
N GLY A 824 -46.76 40.81 -5.47
CA GLY A 824 -46.14 41.77 -6.38
C GLY A 824 -46.70 41.72 -7.80
N THR A 825 -46.65 42.85 -8.49
CA THR A 825 -47.19 43.04 -9.86
C THR A 825 -46.18 42.73 -10.97
N LYS A 826 -44.90 42.51 -10.65
CA LYS A 826 -43.86 42.20 -11.64
C LYS A 826 -43.56 40.69 -11.68
N ARG A 827 -44.14 39.97 -12.64
CA ARG A 827 -43.62 38.65 -13.06
C ARG A 827 -42.24 38.89 -13.67
N ARG A 828 -41.18 38.28 -13.13
CA ARG A 828 -39.87 38.27 -13.79
C ARG A 828 -39.79 37.00 -14.65
N THR A 829 -39.64 37.16 -15.95
CA THR A 829 -39.36 36.05 -16.87
C THR A 829 -37.84 35.90 -17.00
N GLN A 830 -37.35 34.67 -16.87
CA GLN A 830 -35.96 34.33 -17.11
C GLN A 830 -35.94 33.14 -18.07
N GLY A 831 -35.68 33.40 -19.36
CA GLY A 831 -35.86 32.41 -20.42
C GLY A 831 -37.32 31.92 -20.52
N ASN A 832 -37.51 30.60 -20.64
CA ASN A 832 -38.83 29.97 -20.77
C ASN A 832 -39.59 29.79 -19.44
N ARG A 833 -39.13 30.41 -18.34
CA ARG A 833 -39.70 30.22 -17.00
C ARG A 833 -40.18 31.54 -16.40
N SER A 834 -41.35 31.50 -15.77
CA SER A 834 -41.87 32.58 -14.93
C SER A 834 -41.38 32.39 -13.50
N ILE A 835 -40.86 33.45 -12.87
CA ILE A 835 -40.48 33.45 -11.46
C ILE A 835 -41.43 34.39 -10.71
N SER A 836 -41.98 33.91 -9.61
CA SER A 836 -42.96 34.64 -8.81
C SER A 836 -42.81 34.37 -7.32
N LEU A 837 -43.05 35.39 -6.49
CA LEU A 837 -43.15 35.23 -5.05
C LEU A 837 -44.57 34.79 -4.70
N GLN A 838 -44.71 33.70 -3.97
CA GLN A 838 -45.98 33.12 -3.55
C GLN A 838 -46.12 33.25 -2.05
N ARG A 839 -47.29 33.69 -1.60
CA ARG A 839 -47.68 33.71 -0.19
C ARG A 839 -48.75 32.68 0.06
N LEU A 840 -48.48 31.77 0.98
CA LEU A 840 -49.36 30.69 1.36
C LEU A 840 -49.73 30.80 2.83
N LYS A 841 -50.99 30.54 3.15
CA LYS A 841 -51.47 30.40 4.52
C LYS A 841 -51.96 28.98 4.77
N PHE A 842 -51.72 28.47 5.95
CA PHE A 842 -52.11 27.11 6.35
C PHE A 842 -52.45 27.04 7.84
N ALA A 843 -53.33 26.12 8.22
CA ALA A 843 -53.87 26.01 9.56
C ALA A 843 -53.48 24.67 10.21
N LEU A 844 -52.73 24.69 11.31
CA LEU A 844 -52.37 23.47 12.03
C LEU A 844 -53.14 23.35 13.35
N GLN A 845 -53.56 22.14 13.68
CA GLN A 845 -54.22 21.84 14.94
C GLN A 845 -53.19 21.53 16.05
N GLY A 846 -53.38 22.14 17.22
CA GLY A 846 -52.58 21.92 18.42
C GLY A 846 -51.14 22.41 18.31
N GLN A 847 -50.20 21.64 18.86
CA GLN A 847 -48.76 21.93 18.85
C GLN A 847 -48.02 21.28 17.66
N LYS A 848 -48.70 20.96 16.56
CA LYS A 848 -48.04 20.44 15.36
C LYS A 848 -46.95 21.42 14.89
N SER A 849 -45.74 20.89 14.66
CA SER A 849 -44.59 21.69 14.26
C SER A 849 -44.79 22.25 12.85
N ARG A 850 -44.86 23.59 12.73
CA ARG A 850 -44.96 24.27 11.43
C ARG A 850 -43.76 24.01 10.52
N LYS A 851 -42.56 23.92 11.11
CA LYS A 851 -41.31 23.65 10.37
C LYS A 851 -41.36 22.24 9.78
N GLU A 852 -41.87 21.29 10.56
CA GLU A 852 -41.99 19.91 10.13
C GLU A 852 -43.08 19.72 9.08
N TRP A 853 -44.25 20.33 9.28
CA TRP A 853 -45.33 20.29 8.30
C TRP A 853 -44.93 20.93 6.96
N VAL A 854 -44.17 22.04 6.97
CA VAL A 854 -43.65 22.63 5.73
C VAL A 854 -42.67 21.69 5.02
N LYS A 855 -41.76 21.08 5.78
CA LYS A 855 -40.71 20.19 5.23
C LYS A 855 -41.27 18.86 4.73
N GLN A 856 -42.19 18.25 5.47
CA GLN A 856 -42.69 16.89 5.23
C GLN A 856 -43.97 16.84 4.38
N ILE A 857 -44.80 17.89 4.41
CA ILE A 857 -46.10 17.89 3.72
C ILE A 857 -46.13 18.94 2.62
N LEU A 858 -45.91 20.23 2.94
CA LEU A 858 -46.11 21.30 1.97
C LEU A 858 -45.13 21.24 0.79
N VAL A 859 -43.83 21.25 1.07
CA VAL A 859 -42.79 21.29 0.01
C VAL A 859 -42.84 20.04 -0.88
N PRO A 860 -42.96 18.81 -0.33
CA PRO A 860 -43.07 17.60 -1.16
C PRO A 860 -44.33 17.60 -2.03
N GLN A 861 -45.48 17.99 -1.49
CA GLN A 861 -46.73 18.02 -2.25
C GLN A 861 -46.70 19.07 -3.37
N ILE A 862 -46.05 20.22 -3.17
CA ILE A 862 -45.83 21.21 -4.26
C ILE A 862 -44.93 20.63 -5.36
N ARG A 863 -43.89 19.85 -5.01
CA ARG A 863 -43.01 19.19 -5.99
C ARG A 863 -43.75 18.09 -6.77
N LYS A 864 -44.71 17.40 -6.15
CA LYS A 864 -45.56 16.38 -6.80
C LYS A 864 -46.50 16.95 -7.89
N ILE A 865 -46.80 18.25 -7.85
CA ILE A 865 -47.67 18.91 -8.84
C ILE A 865 -47.08 18.78 -10.25
N SER A 866 -45.78 19.01 -10.38
CA SER A 866 -45.02 18.82 -11.62
C SER A 866 -43.53 18.93 -11.34
N SER A 867 -42.72 18.04 -11.91
CA SER A 867 -41.25 18.13 -11.88
C SER A 867 -40.72 19.43 -12.50
N SER A 868 -41.53 20.11 -13.31
CA SER A 868 -41.19 21.38 -13.92
C SER A 868 -41.31 22.58 -12.99
N ILE A 869 -41.91 22.46 -11.80
CA ILE A 869 -42.04 23.53 -10.79
C ILE A 869 -40.84 23.49 -9.84
N ARG A 870 -40.12 24.61 -9.70
CA ARG A 870 -38.95 24.71 -8.80
C ARG A 870 -39.20 25.74 -7.70
N LEU A 871 -38.93 25.36 -6.45
CA LEU A 871 -38.94 26.26 -5.30
C LEU A 871 -37.50 26.73 -5.03
N HIS A 872 -37.24 28.02 -5.22
CA HIS A 872 -35.90 28.61 -5.10
C HIS A 872 -35.58 29.06 -3.68
N ARG A 873 -36.58 29.56 -2.95
CA ARG A 873 -36.43 30.06 -1.59
C ARG A 873 -37.75 29.87 -0.85
N VAL A 874 -37.69 29.35 0.36
CA VAL A 874 -38.86 29.15 1.24
C VAL A 874 -38.55 29.86 2.56
N GLU A 875 -39.28 30.92 2.86
CA GLU A 875 -39.13 31.66 4.11
C GLU A 875 -39.63 30.83 5.30
N PRO A 876 -39.20 31.14 6.53
CA PRO A 876 -39.79 30.54 7.73
C PRO A 876 -41.30 30.82 7.80
N ALA A 877 -42.08 29.81 8.22
CA ALA A 877 -43.51 30.02 8.46
C ALA A 877 -43.72 30.90 9.70
N ASP A 878 -44.34 32.05 9.52
CA ASP A 878 -44.69 32.99 10.57
C ASP A 878 -46.09 32.69 11.13
N LEU A 879 -46.26 32.87 12.44
CA LEU A 879 -47.58 32.72 13.07
C LEU A 879 -48.40 33.98 12.78
N VAL A 880 -49.53 33.83 12.10
CA VAL A 880 -50.46 34.92 11.81
C VAL A 880 -51.45 35.09 12.96
N SER A 881 -51.96 33.97 13.48
CA SER A 881 -52.97 33.96 14.54
C SER A 881 -53.03 32.59 15.21
N SER A 882 -53.34 32.55 16.50
CA SER A 882 -53.66 31.32 17.22
C SER A 882 -54.94 31.51 18.02
N SER A 883 -55.75 30.47 18.19
CA SER A 883 -56.94 30.55 19.05
C SER A 883 -56.64 30.76 20.55
N LYS A 884 -55.35 30.78 20.94
CA LYS A 884 -54.89 31.15 22.29
C LYS A 884 -54.49 32.64 22.43
N GLN A 885 -54.52 33.44 21.36
CA GLN A 885 -54.31 34.88 21.49
C GLN A 885 -55.57 35.54 22.07
N ARG A 886 -55.60 35.69 23.39
CA ARG A 886 -56.29 36.85 23.98
C ARG A 886 -55.63 38.10 23.42
N LEU A 887 -56.44 39.02 22.91
CA LEU A 887 -56.07 40.44 22.82
C LEU A 887 -55.85 40.92 24.27
N GLU A 888 -54.61 40.82 24.76
CA GLU A 888 -54.15 41.56 25.92
C GLU A 888 -53.14 42.59 25.43
N GLU A 889 -53.60 43.84 25.38
CA GLU A 889 -52.75 45.01 25.35
C GLU A 889 -51.73 44.94 26.49
N LEU A 890 -50.52 45.41 26.20
CA LEU A 890 -49.40 45.57 27.13
C LEU A 890 -49.85 46.29 28.42
N TYR A 891 -50.03 45.57 29.53
CA TYR A 891 -49.99 46.18 30.87
C TYR A 891 -49.26 45.30 31.88
N TYR A 892 -48.28 45.93 32.54
CA TYR A 892 -47.41 45.40 33.58
C TYR A 892 -48.18 45.02 34.87
N GLN A 893 -47.70 43.95 35.52
CA GLN A 893 -47.68 43.66 36.96
C GLN A 893 -48.83 44.21 37.85
N THR A 894 -49.75 43.35 38.31
CA THR A 894 -50.12 43.26 39.75
C THR A 894 -50.89 41.97 40.10
N SER A 895 -50.91 41.66 41.39
CA SER A 895 -51.26 40.42 42.09
C SER A 895 -52.72 39.92 42.05
N MET A 896 -52.85 38.59 41.99
CA MET A 896 -53.89 37.68 42.51
C MET A 896 -55.37 38.12 42.59
N ARG A 897 -56.24 37.33 41.92
CA ARG A 897 -57.40 36.65 42.55
C ARG A 897 -57.95 35.55 41.64
N GLN A 898 -58.12 34.35 42.19
CA GLN A 898 -58.96 33.31 41.58
C GLN A 898 -60.41 33.81 41.53
N SER A 899 -61.06 33.64 40.38
CA SER A 899 -62.51 33.85 40.19
C SER A 899 -63.03 32.77 39.24
N PRO A 900 -64.26 32.27 39.44
CA PRO A 900 -64.72 30.99 38.92
C PRO A 900 -64.98 31.03 37.42
N GLY A 901 -64.92 29.87 36.78
CA GLY A 901 -64.96 29.69 35.33
C GLY A 901 -66.00 30.54 34.61
N ARG A 902 -65.59 31.17 33.52
CA ARG A 902 -66.48 31.81 32.54
C ARG A 902 -66.29 31.14 31.18
N THR A 903 -67.39 30.61 30.66
CA THR A 903 -67.63 30.38 29.23
C THR A 903 -67.58 31.72 28.48
N THR A 904 -66.95 31.75 27.31
CA THR A 904 -66.94 32.93 26.43
C THR A 904 -68.39 33.23 26.01
N PRO A 905 -68.92 34.45 26.21
CA PRO A 905 -70.30 34.77 25.84
C PRO A 905 -70.46 34.88 24.32
N VAL A 906 -71.57 34.36 23.79
CA VAL A 906 -72.03 34.62 22.42
C VAL A 906 -72.42 36.11 22.35
N PRO A 907 -71.94 36.89 21.37
CA PRO A 907 -72.26 38.31 21.29
C PRO A 907 -73.76 38.49 21.02
N THR A 908 -74.41 39.28 21.87
CA THR A 908 -75.82 39.66 21.70
C THR A 908 -75.95 40.74 20.62
N ILE A 909 -77.13 40.87 20.00
CA ILE A 909 -77.40 41.96 19.04
C ILE A 909 -77.10 43.32 19.68
N GLN A 910 -77.40 43.49 20.97
CA GLN A 910 -77.14 44.75 21.66
C GLN A 910 -75.65 45.07 21.75
N SER A 911 -74.79 44.09 22.08
CA SER A 911 -73.33 44.31 22.07
C SER A 911 -72.79 44.67 20.69
N LEU A 912 -73.37 44.12 19.62
CA LEU A 912 -72.98 44.45 18.25
C LEU A 912 -73.42 45.86 17.82
N ILE A 913 -74.57 46.32 18.33
CA ILE A 913 -75.04 47.69 18.14
C ILE A 913 -74.10 48.67 18.86
N ASP A 914 -73.79 48.39 20.13
CA ASP A 914 -72.99 49.27 20.98
C ASP A 914 -71.56 49.43 20.41
N ASP A 915 -70.91 48.33 20.01
CA ASP A 915 -69.59 48.34 19.36
C ASP A 915 -69.58 49.15 18.04
N TRP A 916 -70.66 49.07 17.25
CA TRP A 916 -70.75 49.79 15.98
C TRP A 916 -71.00 51.30 16.15
N VAL A 917 -71.74 51.67 17.20
CA VAL A 917 -71.98 53.07 17.58
C VAL A 917 -70.69 53.71 18.12
N GLU A 918 -69.89 52.98 18.90
CA GLU A 918 -68.65 53.48 19.54
C GLU A 918 -67.43 53.58 18.61
N GLY A 919 -67.54 53.09 17.37
CA GLY A 919 -66.53 53.32 16.33
C GLY A 919 -65.62 52.14 15.98
N GLY A 920 -66.10 50.90 16.18
CA GLY A 920 -65.42 49.67 15.72
C GLY A 920 -65.04 49.64 14.24
N VAL A 921 -63.97 48.88 13.94
CA VAL A 921 -63.22 48.80 12.68
C VAL A 921 -64.11 48.55 11.42
N MET A 922 -63.79 49.24 10.32
CA MET A 922 -64.47 49.16 9.01
C MET A 922 -64.58 47.72 8.47
N TYR A 923 -65.82 47.24 8.28
CA TYR A 923 -66.17 46.13 7.38
C TYR A 923 -66.80 46.67 6.09
N ASP A 924 -66.05 47.47 5.32
CA ASP A 924 -66.48 47.92 4.00
C ASP A 924 -65.64 47.22 2.92
N ALA A 925 -66.12 46.05 2.49
CA ALA A 925 -65.87 45.53 1.16
C ALA A 925 -67.10 44.69 0.73
N PRO A 926 -67.72 44.96 -0.44
CA PRO A 926 -68.84 44.17 -0.91
C PRO A 926 -68.32 42.79 -1.35
N THR A 927 -68.41 41.81 -0.46
CA THR A 927 -68.09 40.41 -0.73
C THR A 927 -69.29 39.68 -1.32
N ASN A 928 -68.99 38.72 -2.19
CA ASN A 928 -69.96 37.93 -2.95
C ASN A 928 -70.96 37.22 -2.02
N ILE A 929 -72.24 37.58 -2.14
CA ILE A 929 -73.38 37.15 -1.31
C ILE A 929 -73.65 35.63 -1.32
N ASN A 930 -72.98 34.87 -2.20
CA ASN A 930 -73.17 33.42 -2.33
C ASN A 930 -72.21 32.58 -1.46
N LEU A 931 -71.41 33.19 -0.58
CA LEU A 931 -70.50 32.49 0.32
C LEU A 931 -71.04 32.50 1.76
N THR A 932 -71.61 31.37 2.20
CA THR A 932 -72.07 31.08 3.58
C THR A 932 -71.00 31.21 4.66
N ARG A 933 -69.74 31.50 4.29
CA ARG A 933 -68.59 31.65 5.18
C ARG A 933 -68.58 32.95 5.99
N TYR A 934 -69.55 33.84 5.79
CA TYR A 934 -69.65 35.13 6.48
C TYR A 934 -70.89 35.26 7.39
N SER A 935 -71.58 34.15 7.65
CA SER A 935 -72.71 34.10 8.56
C SER A 935 -72.25 33.70 9.96
N VAL A 936 -72.72 34.40 11.00
CA VAL A 936 -72.51 34.02 12.40
C VAL A 936 -73.75 33.30 12.93
N MET A 937 -73.56 32.24 13.72
CA MET A 937 -74.69 31.62 14.43
C MET A 937 -75.13 32.58 15.54
N MET A 938 -76.40 32.98 15.52
CA MET A 938 -76.98 33.81 16.57
C MET A 938 -78.16 33.08 17.23
N PRO A 939 -78.33 33.25 18.55
CA PRO A 939 -79.49 32.73 19.25
C PRO A 939 -80.77 33.25 18.60
N VAL A 940 -81.70 32.33 18.32
CA VAL A 940 -83.01 32.70 17.76
C VAL A 940 -83.74 33.68 18.69
N GLU A 941 -83.55 33.54 19.99
CA GLU A 941 -84.20 34.38 20.99
C GLU A 941 -83.69 35.83 21.00
N ASP A 942 -82.43 36.04 20.60
CA ASP A 942 -81.87 37.37 20.38
C ASP A 942 -82.45 38.03 19.13
N LEU A 943 -82.83 37.27 18.09
CA LEU A 943 -83.38 37.83 16.83
C LEU A 943 -84.90 37.98 16.85
N LYS A 944 -85.60 37.23 17.70
CA LYS A 944 -87.05 37.10 17.73
C LYS A 944 -87.78 38.45 17.89
N HIS A 945 -87.20 39.38 18.65
CA HIS A 945 -87.77 40.71 18.85
C HIS A 945 -87.70 41.62 17.61
N LEU A 946 -86.83 41.30 16.64
CA LEU A 946 -86.70 42.00 15.36
C LEU A 946 -87.58 41.39 14.26
N CYS A 947 -88.19 40.23 14.51
CA CYS A 947 -89.11 39.59 13.60
C CYS A 947 -90.46 40.35 13.60
N GLY A 948 -91.01 40.63 12.43
CA GLY A 948 -92.28 41.35 12.27
C GLY A 948 -93.47 40.59 12.87
N ARG A 949 -94.66 41.19 12.85
CA ARG A 949 -95.87 40.51 13.38
C ARG A 949 -96.47 39.47 12.42
N GLU A 950 -96.29 39.64 11.12
CA GLU A 950 -96.90 38.79 10.09
C GLU A 950 -95.82 38.11 9.23
N ALA A 951 -96.03 36.85 8.86
CA ALA A 951 -95.16 36.14 7.93
C ALA A 951 -95.24 36.77 6.52
N ARG A 952 -94.13 36.78 5.78
CA ARG A 952 -94.11 37.34 4.42
C ARG A 952 -94.77 36.39 3.41
N LYS A 953 -94.72 35.08 3.68
CA LYS A 953 -95.47 34.03 2.96
C LYS A 953 -96.73 33.65 3.75
N HIS A 954 -97.88 33.52 3.07
CA HIS A 954 -99.15 33.16 3.69
C HIS A 954 -99.68 31.79 3.22
N GLY A 955 -100.43 31.13 4.10
CA GLY A 955 -101.15 29.88 3.79
C GLY A 955 -100.22 28.73 3.41
N HIS A 956 -100.62 27.95 2.40
CA HIS A 956 -99.91 26.75 1.95
C HIS A 956 -98.44 26.99 1.56
N HIS A 957 -98.07 28.21 1.15
CA HIS A 957 -96.68 28.55 0.82
C HIS A 957 -95.78 28.66 2.06
N PHE A 958 -96.34 29.01 3.22
CA PHE A 958 -95.59 29.02 4.48
C PHE A 958 -95.37 27.60 4.99
N ASP A 959 -96.39 26.74 4.95
CA ASP A 959 -96.29 25.35 5.41
C ASP A 959 -95.33 24.53 4.54
N ALA A 960 -95.37 24.70 3.21
CA ALA A 960 -94.40 24.07 2.31
C ALA A 960 -92.96 24.56 2.57
N GLY A 961 -92.79 25.84 2.91
CA GLY A 961 -91.49 26.39 3.30
C GLY A 961 -90.98 25.80 4.62
N TYR A 962 -91.88 25.60 5.58
CA TYR A 962 -91.56 25.01 6.89
C TYR A 962 -91.18 23.52 6.77
N GLU A 963 -91.93 22.72 6.02
CA GLU A 963 -91.59 21.31 5.76
C GLU A 963 -90.21 21.18 5.10
N TYR A 964 -89.94 22.07 4.13
CA TYR A 964 -88.65 22.12 3.46
C TYR A 964 -87.51 22.50 4.40
N PHE A 965 -87.75 23.44 5.31
CA PHE A 965 -86.80 23.87 6.35
C PHE A 965 -86.48 22.73 7.33
N ILE A 966 -87.47 21.94 7.75
CA ILE A 966 -87.24 20.76 8.61
C ILE A 966 -86.38 19.71 7.91
N GLN A 967 -86.60 19.49 6.61
CA GLN A 967 -85.87 18.47 5.86
C GLN A 967 -84.42 18.89 5.55
N ASN A 968 -84.16 20.17 5.29
CA ASN A 968 -82.89 20.63 4.72
C ASN A 968 -82.13 21.65 5.59
N GLY A 969 -82.73 22.11 6.69
CA GLY A 969 -82.19 23.18 7.53
C GLY A 969 -82.28 24.58 6.89
N PRO A 970 -81.72 25.62 7.55
CA PRO A 970 -81.64 26.96 7.00
C PRO A 970 -80.76 26.98 5.75
N ARG A 971 -81.35 27.31 4.60
CA ARG A 971 -80.62 27.36 3.31
C ARG A 971 -79.73 28.59 3.18
N ASP A 972 -80.28 29.73 3.58
CA ASP A 972 -79.66 31.03 3.47
C ASP A 972 -79.63 31.70 4.85
N PRO A 973 -78.65 32.56 5.13
CA PRO A 973 -78.61 33.27 6.39
C PRO A 973 -79.75 34.29 6.49
N ILE A 974 -80.15 34.59 7.72
CA ILE A 974 -81.01 35.74 8.02
C ILE A 974 -80.16 37.00 7.84
N TYR A 975 -80.62 37.93 7.03
CA TYR A 975 -79.88 39.17 6.79
C TYR A 975 -80.26 40.19 7.86
N LEU A 976 -79.31 40.52 8.74
CA LEU A 976 -79.45 41.51 9.80
C LEU A 976 -78.64 42.75 9.43
N ALA A 977 -79.27 43.91 9.42
CA ALA A 977 -78.56 45.17 9.23
C ALA A 977 -78.46 45.91 10.58
N ILE A 978 -77.28 46.43 10.92
CA ILE A 978 -76.99 47.23 12.15
C ILE A 978 -76.47 48.63 11.78
N GLY A 979 -77.13 49.67 12.31
CA GLY A 979 -76.93 51.06 11.92
C GLY A 979 -76.15 51.84 12.96
N LYS A 980 -75.30 52.81 12.54
CA LYS A 980 -74.63 53.74 13.49
C LYS A 980 -75.58 54.62 14.30
N ASN A 981 -76.87 54.63 13.96
CA ASN A 981 -77.93 55.26 14.71
C ASN A 981 -78.44 54.43 15.90
N GLY A 982 -77.81 53.29 16.23
CA GLY A 982 -78.18 52.44 17.35
C GLY A 982 -79.36 51.51 17.07
N ARG A 983 -79.72 51.29 15.78
CA ARG A 983 -80.88 50.48 15.38
C ARG A 983 -80.44 49.23 14.60
N ALA A 984 -81.16 48.14 14.78
CA ALA A 984 -80.99 46.91 14.00
C ALA A 984 -82.32 46.47 13.36
N LYS A 985 -82.25 45.84 12.18
CA LYS A 985 -83.43 45.37 11.45
C LYS A 985 -83.10 44.14 10.59
N ILE A 986 -84.03 43.18 10.54
CA ILE A 986 -83.95 42.06 9.60
C ILE A 986 -84.38 42.53 8.20
N THR A 987 -83.48 42.37 7.22
CA THR A 987 -83.68 42.83 5.84
C THR A 987 -84.02 41.69 4.88
N GLY A 988 -83.66 40.45 5.20
CA GLY A 988 -83.87 39.28 4.35
C GLY A 988 -84.01 37.96 5.13
N ASN A 989 -84.68 36.98 4.51
CA ASN A 989 -84.93 35.64 5.06
C ASN A 989 -85.59 35.58 6.44
N GLU A 990 -86.50 36.52 6.69
CA GLU A 990 -87.25 36.61 7.94
C GLU A 990 -88.20 35.40 8.16
N ASP A 991 -88.74 34.81 7.10
CA ASP A 991 -89.59 33.61 7.22
C ASP A 991 -88.78 32.39 7.68
N ASP A 992 -87.49 32.29 7.35
CA ASP A 992 -86.61 31.22 7.84
C ASP A 992 -86.34 31.36 9.34
N LEU A 993 -86.26 32.59 9.85
CA LEU A 993 -86.27 32.83 11.30
C LEU A 993 -87.59 32.37 11.93
N ARG A 994 -88.74 32.57 11.27
CA ARG A 994 -90.03 32.07 11.79
C ARG A 994 -90.11 30.55 11.78
N TYR A 995 -89.56 29.89 10.76
CA TYR A 995 -89.44 28.44 10.72
C TYR A 995 -88.55 27.94 11.86
N ALA A 996 -87.42 28.58 12.11
CA ALA A 996 -86.54 28.26 13.24
C ALA A 996 -87.23 28.43 14.60
N ILE A 997 -87.98 29.53 14.80
CA ILE A 997 -88.78 29.76 16.01
C ILE A 997 -89.85 28.65 16.17
N LYS A 998 -90.55 28.30 15.09
CA LYS A 998 -91.60 27.26 15.10
C LYS A 998 -91.02 25.85 15.34
N ALA A 999 -89.80 25.59 14.84
CA ALA A 999 -89.09 24.32 14.97
C ALA A 999 -88.31 24.16 16.29
N GLY A 1000 -88.19 25.22 17.09
CA GLY A 1000 -87.44 25.20 18.36
C GLY A 1000 -85.92 25.14 18.17
N VAL A 1001 -85.41 25.68 17.06
CA VAL A 1001 -83.96 25.75 16.81
C VAL A 1001 -83.34 26.81 17.71
N GLU A 1002 -82.25 26.47 18.40
CA GLU A 1002 -81.60 27.39 19.35
C GLU A 1002 -80.83 28.52 18.66
N GLU A 1003 -80.18 28.23 17.54
CA GLU A 1003 -79.33 29.17 16.81
C GLU A 1003 -79.54 29.10 15.29
N VAL A 1004 -79.42 30.23 14.62
CA VAL A 1004 -79.59 30.36 13.16
C VAL A 1004 -78.42 31.13 12.55
N PRO A 1005 -78.04 30.82 11.29
CA PRO A 1005 -77.00 31.58 10.60
C PRO A 1005 -77.53 32.97 10.25
N VAL A 1006 -76.79 34.01 10.63
CA VAL A 1006 -77.10 35.42 10.38
C VAL A 1006 -75.97 36.09 9.63
N PHE A 1007 -76.31 36.78 8.55
CA PHE A 1007 -75.39 37.67 7.84
C PHE A 1007 -75.57 39.08 8.37
N ILE A 1008 -74.53 39.68 8.94
CA ILE A 1008 -74.58 41.01 9.53
C ILE A 1008 -74.04 42.05 8.53
N SER A 1009 -74.86 43.05 8.23
CA SER A 1009 -74.50 44.20 7.40
C SER A 1009 -74.43 45.46 8.26
N TYR A 1010 -73.23 46.02 8.44
CA TYR A 1010 -73.04 47.29 9.12
C TYR A 1010 -73.32 48.45 8.17
N GLN A 1011 -74.21 49.36 8.57
CA GLN A 1011 -74.63 50.50 7.74
C GLN A 1011 -74.49 51.80 8.51
N ARG A 1012 -74.28 52.90 7.78
CA ARG A 1012 -74.27 54.25 8.40
C ARG A 1012 -75.64 54.64 8.95
N GLN A 1013 -76.72 54.17 8.34
CA GLN A 1013 -78.11 54.45 8.75
C GLN A 1013 -79.02 53.28 8.34
N ILE A 1014 -79.99 52.94 9.21
CA ILE A 1014 -81.01 51.90 9.01
C ILE A 1014 -82.39 52.42 9.40
#